data_AF-A0AAV1XMY1-F1
#
_entry.id   AF-A0AAV1XMY1-F1
#
_cell.length_a   1.000
_cell.length_b   1.000
_cell.length_c   1.000
_cell.angle_alpha   90.00
_cell.angle_beta   90.00
_cell.angle_gamma   90.00
#
_symmetry.space_group_name_H-M   'P 1'
#
loop_
_entity.id
_entity.type
_entity.pdbx_description
1 polymer ?
#
loop_
_entity_poly.entity_id
_entity_poly.type
_entity_poly.pdbx_seq_one_letter_code
_entity_poly.pdbx_strand_id
1 'polypeptide(L)'
;MAILKITKKHHKRFNNPFPPSASTTIPYVQGSLFINSKTLPFDQTFSIGNDFQLSWTSNNGGYLSISHLSNANRAIWSSIPGHAFVSAAMVDTEIEESRGSFLIKDRDIHLVCNNQTIDDIRVINHLEHEVAETLSFDSKKATEEENKLPTLLITGRLFNMTKKNRRFQKHGIQGNIQFEAKGPSVYARYWVLFNQKTKHQVGFQVKVEKPNFISKKPVSPKASGRVYLGFKRRVSNRKKRLGWCWYLSRPRGFVLVSSVEEEIEDLDIPKSEEFNRVWLTYSSDENERFYGFGEQFSHMNFKGKRVPIFVQEQGIGRGDQPITLAANLISYRAGGDWSTTYAPSPFYMTSKMRSLYLEGYDYTIFDLTRLDRVQIQIHGNSVEGRILHGNSPCELIEHFTETIGRLPELPEWIISGAIVGMQGGTDAVRRISDELRTYDVPVSAFWLQDWVGQRETLIGSQLWWNWEVDEERYWGWKELIKDLSNQHIKVMTYCNPCLAPADEKPNKRRNLYEEAKQLDILVKDSEGNPYMVPNTAFDVGMLDLTHPKTATWFKQILLEMVDDGVRGWMADFGEGLPVDAVLYSGEDPISAHNRYPELWAKINRELVEEWKSKSSDKEKEDSLVFFMRAGFRDSPKWGMLFWEGDQMVSWQTNDGIKSSVVGLLSSGISGYAFNHSDIGGYCTVNLPIVKYRRSQELLLRWMELNSFTPVFRTHEGNKPSCNSQFYSNKETLSHFARTAKIYSAWKFYRVQLVKEAAQKGLPVCRHLFLHYPNDEHVHHLSYQQFLVGSEFLVVPVLDKGKKKVKAYFPLGESSSWLHIWTGKLFSEKGIEEWVDAPIGYPAVFVKVGSLIGETFLNNLVNFGIL
;
A
#
# COMPACT_ATOMS: atom_id res chain seq x y z
N MET A 1 16.75 15.17 20.05
CA MET A 1 17.32 15.23 18.68
C MET A 1 16.72 14.05 17.98
N ALA A 2 15.89 14.21 16.94
CA ALA A 2 15.31 13.08 16.24
C ALA A 2 16.39 12.34 15.44
N ILE A 3 16.74 11.11 15.83
CA ILE A 3 17.72 10.26 15.16
C ILE A 3 16.98 9.24 14.30
N LEU A 4 17.34 9.14 13.02
CA LEU A 4 16.99 8.02 12.16
C LEU A 4 18.13 7.00 12.18
N LYS A 5 17.83 5.76 12.57
CA LYS A 5 18.77 4.65 12.55
C LYS A 5 18.28 3.57 11.59
N ILE A 6 19.08 3.23 10.59
CA ILE A 6 18.77 2.16 9.64
C ILE A 6 19.67 0.96 9.95
N THR A 7 19.08 -0.22 10.09
CA THR A 7 19.79 -1.47 10.37
C THR A 7 19.46 -2.53 9.32
N LYS A 8 20.45 -2.91 8.52
CA LYS A 8 20.30 -4.00 7.55
C LYS A 8 20.56 -5.34 8.21
N LYS A 9 19.63 -6.27 8.09
CA LYS A 9 19.74 -7.63 8.64
C LYS A 9 19.98 -8.64 7.54
N HIS A 10 21.20 -8.64 6.98
CA HIS A 10 21.67 -9.67 6.06
C HIS A 10 22.43 -10.77 6.82
N HIS A 11 22.10 -12.03 6.51
CA HIS A 11 22.58 -13.29 7.09
C HIS A 11 23.89 -13.24 7.90
N LYS A 12 23.80 -13.11 9.23
CA LYS A 12 24.96 -13.36 10.12
C LYS A 12 24.72 -14.35 11.27
N ARG A 13 23.48 -14.80 11.55
CA ARG A 13 23.14 -15.84 12.57
C ARG A 13 21.81 -16.55 12.23
N PHE A 14 21.45 -17.61 12.98
CA PHE A 14 20.08 -18.15 12.99
C PHE A 14 19.08 -17.01 13.20
N ASN A 15 18.19 -16.79 12.23
CA ASN A 15 17.19 -15.74 12.29
C ASN A 15 16.18 -16.05 13.39
N ASN A 16 15.65 -15.02 14.06
CA ASN A 16 14.52 -15.18 14.97
C ASN A 16 13.29 -15.60 14.15
N PRO A 17 12.71 -16.81 14.37
CA PRO A 17 11.53 -17.27 13.64
C PRO A 17 10.27 -16.45 13.93
N PHE A 18 10.26 -15.70 15.04
CA PHE A 18 9.17 -14.83 15.47
C PHE A 18 9.65 -13.38 15.50
N PRO A 19 9.98 -12.77 14.34
CA PRO A 19 10.25 -11.34 14.31
C PRO A 19 8.98 -10.60 14.78
N PRO A 20 9.13 -9.41 15.41
CA PRO A 20 7.98 -8.61 15.82
C PRO A 20 7.03 -8.39 14.64
N SER A 21 5.77 -8.80 14.74
CA SER A 21 4.82 -8.77 13.62
C SER A 21 4.25 -7.38 13.32
N ALA A 22 4.61 -6.35 14.08
CA ALA A 22 4.09 -5.00 13.91
C ALA A 22 5.14 -3.95 14.26
N SER A 23 5.10 -2.84 13.51
CA SER A 23 5.85 -1.63 13.82
C SER A 23 5.54 -1.14 15.24
N THR A 24 6.58 -0.99 16.07
CA THR A 24 6.47 -0.46 17.43
C THR A 24 6.55 1.06 17.38
N THR A 25 5.53 1.69 16.80
CA THR A 25 5.42 3.16 16.74
C THR A 25 4.62 3.68 17.93
N ILE A 26 4.66 4.99 18.16
CA ILE A 26 3.92 5.62 19.27
C ILE A 26 2.45 5.16 19.24
N PRO A 27 1.92 4.63 20.35
CA PRO A 27 0.54 4.18 20.41
C PRO A 27 -0.42 5.37 20.37
N TYR A 28 -1.71 5.11 20.53
CA TYR A 28 -2.75 6.14 20.55
C TYR A 28 -2.40 7.37 21.40
N VAL A 29 -2.36 8.55 20.76
CA VAL A 29 -2.14 9.85 21.41
C VAL A 29 -3.50 10.50 21.69
N GLN A 30 -3.75 10.84 22.95
CA GLN A 30 -4.98 11.53 23.35
C GLN A 30 -4.64 12.84 24.04
N GLY A 31 -5.33 13.90 23.65
CA GLY A 31 -5.41 15.11 24.46
C GLY A 31 -6.72 15.85 24.28
N SER A 32 -6.80 17.02 24.89
CA SER A 32 -8.03 17.80 25.01
C SER A 32 -7.99 19.04 24.13
N LEU A 33 -9.17 19.42 23.64
CA LEU A 33 -9.38 20.70 22.99
C LEU A 33 -9.74 21.75 24.06
N PHE A 34 -9.02 22.86 24.07
CA PHE A 34 -9.24 23.99 24.96
C PHE A 34 -9.78 25.17 24.14
N ILE A 35 -10.97 25.62 24.48
CA ILE A 35 -11.64 26.73 23.80
C ILE A 35 -11.27 28.05 24.49
N ASN A 36 -10.85 29.03 23.69
CA ASN A 36 -10.79 30.41 24.14
C ASN A 36 -12.13 31.12 23.87
N SER A 37 -13.01 31.14 24.87
CA SER A 37 -14.36 31.73 24.74
C SER A 37 -14.37 33.24 24.43
N LYS A 38 -13.22 33.91 24.47
CA LYS A 38 -13.09 35.33 24.11
C LYS A 38 -12.91 35.55 22.60
N THR A 39 -12.44 34.55 21.85
CA THR A 39 -12.10 34.70 20.44
C THR A 39 -13.02 33.90 19.51
N LEU A 40 -13.65 32.82 19.99
CA LEU A 40 -14.54 31.97 19.18
C LEU A 40 -15.99 32.03 19.68
N PRO A 41 -16.95 32.42 18.82
CA PRO A 41 -18.38 32.38 19.15
C PRO A 41 -18.91 30.96 19.38
N PHE A 42 -20.11 30.87 19.97
CA PHE A 42 -20.70 29.59 20.41
C PHE A 42 -20.98 28.62 19.26
N ASP A 43 -21.66 29.08 18.20
CA ASP A 43 -22.00 28.28 17.03
C ASP A 43 -21.78 29.10 15.76
N GLN A 44 -21.05 28.56 14.79
CA GLN A 44 -20.79 29.21 13.51
C GLN A 44 -20.74 28.19 12.37
N THR A 45 -21.18 28.60 11.20
CA THR A 45 -21.02 27.84 9.96
C THR A 45 -20.20 28.66 8.99
N PHE A 46 -19.25 28.01 8.33
CA PHE A 46 -18.33 28.61 7.39
C PHE A 46 -18.40 27.84 6.07
N SER A 47 -18.46 28.54 4.95
CA SER A 47 -18.41 27.91 3.64
C SER A 47 -17.00 27.40 3.33
N ILE A 48 -16.90 26.21 2.75
CA ILE A 48 -15.69 25.68 2.11
C ILE A 48 -16.00 25.63 0.62
N GLY A 49 -15.54 26.62 -0.14
CA GLY A 49 -15.98 26.81 -1.52
C GLY A 49 -17.49 27.03 -1.62
N ASN A 50 -18.12 26.39 -2.61
CA ASN A 50 -19.53 26.57 -2.96
C ASN A 50 -20.41 25.39 -2.54
N ASP A 51 -19.84 24.21 -2.33
CA ASP A 51 -20.58 22.95 -2.19
C ASP A 51 -20.48 22.34 -0.78
N PHE A 52 -19.59 22.88 0.06
CA PHE A 52 -19.33 22.36 1.40
C PHE A 52 -19.45 23.44 2.45
N GLN A 53 -19.74 23.00 3.67
CA GLN A 53 -19.73 23.84 4.85
C GLN A 53 -19.01 23.12 6.00
N LEU A 54 -18.34 23.91 6.84
CA LEU A 54 -17.86 23.51 8.14
C LEU A 54 -18.71 24.16 9.22
N SER A 55 -19.24 23.36 10.13
CA SER A 55 -19.92 23.81 11.34
C SER A 55 -18.99 23.68 12.54
N TRP A 56 -18.90 24.75 13.32
CA TRP A 56 -18.23 24.82 14.61
C TRP A 56 -19.27 25.01 15.70
N THR A 57 -19.15 24.26 16.79
CA THR A 57 -19.88 24.50 18.03
C THR A 57 -18.93 24.38 19.21
N SER A 58 -19.09 25.24 20.23
CA SER A 58 -18.35 25.16 21.49
C SER A 58 -18.98 24.21 22.51
N ASN A 59 -20.17 23.68 22.20
CA ASN A 59 -20.86 22.71 23.05
C ASN A 59 -20.03 21.44 23.25
N ASN A 60 -20.18 20.80 24.42
CA ASN A 60 -19.47 19.56 24.78
C ASN A 60 -17.94 19.62 24.61
N GLY A 61 -17.33 20.78 24.91
CA GLY A 61 -15.88 20.98 24.81
C GLY A 61 -15.38 21.36 23.42
N GLY A 62 -16.30 21.52 22.45
CA GLY A 62 -16.03 22.05 21.13
C GLY A 62 -15.80 20.95 20.08
N TYR A 63 -16.40 21.10 18.90
CA TYR A 63 -16.09 20.25 17.74
C TYR A 63 -16.40 20.92 16.41
N LEU A 64 -15.81 20.34 15.36
CA LEU A 64 -15.91 20.75 13.97
C LEU A 64 -16.57 19.64 13.17
N SER A 65 -17.39 19.98 12.18
CA SER A 65 -18.02 19.01 11.29
C SER A 65 -18.11 19.56 9.88
N ILE A 66 -17.73 18.76 8.88
CA ILE A 66 -17.82 19.08 7.46
C ILE A 66 -18.98 18.28 6.85
N SER A 67 -19.81 18.96 6.08
CA SER A 67 -20.94 18.38 5.34
C SER A 67 -21.03 18.99 3.95
N HIS A 68 -21.55 18.23 2.99
CA HIS A 68 -21.90 18.73 1.67
C HIS A 68 -23.28 19.40 1.72
N LEU A 69 -23.48 20.51 0.99
CA LEU A 69 -24.72 21.31 1.04
C LEU A 69 -25.96 20.53 0.55
N SER A 70 -25.80 19.57 -0.35
CA SER A 70 -26.90 18.69 -0.79
C SER A 70 -27.44 17.79 0.33
N ASN A 71 -26.66 17.55 1.40
CA ASN A 71 -27.08 16.79 2.55
C ASN A 71 -26.36 17.27 3.82
N ALA A 72 -26.73 18.46 4.28
CA ALA A 72 -26.12 19.11 5.45
C ALA A 72 -26.23 18.28 6.75
N ASN A 73 -27.16 17.34 6.83
CA ASN A 73 -27.35 16.47 7.99
C ASN A 73 -26.37 15.29 8.04
N ARG A 74 -25.67 14.98 6.93
CA ARG A 74 -24.67 13.91 6.87
C ARG A 74 -23.26 14.50 6.93
N ALA A 75 -22.63 14.38 8.09
CA ALA A 75 -21.23 14.73 8.23
C ALA A 75 -20.32 13.73 7.49
N ILE A 76 -19.51 14.25 6.56
CA ILE A 76 -18.49 13.47 5.84
C ILE A 76 -17.17 13.39 6.62
N TRP A 77 -16.96 14.33 7.54
CA TRP A 77 -15.84 14.34 8.50
C TRP A 77 -16.24 15.16 9.73
N SER A 78 -15.88 14.70 10.94
CA SER A 78 -16.11 15.47 12.17
C SER A 78 -15.03 15.21 13.19
N SER A 79 -14.54 16.24 13.87
CA SER A 79 -13.70 16.08 15.05
C SER A 79 -14.50 15.50 16.22
N ILE A 80 -13.80 15.09 17.28
CA ILE A 80 -14.43 14.51 18.46
C ILE A 80 -14.68 15.62 19.49
N PRO A 81 -15.89 15.75 20.06
CA PRO A 81 -16.20 16.76 21.07
C PRO A 81 -15.19 16.80 22.23
N GLY A 82 -14.61 17.98 22.48
CA GLY A 82 -13.69 18.21 23.60
C GLY A 82 -12.29 17.61 23.44
N HIS A 83 -11.98 16.98 22.31
CA HIS A 83 -10.70 16.33 22.07
C HIS A 83 -9.89 17.03 20.99
N ALA A 84 -8.57 17.01 21.15
CA ALA A 84 -7.65 17.51 20.14
C ALA A 84 -7.77 16.66 18.86
N PHE A 85 -7.86 17.33 17.71
CA PHE A 85 -7.89 16.72 16.38
C PHE A 85 -6.53 16.80 15.67
N VAL A 86 -5.62 17.66 16.15
CA VAL A 86 -4.20 17.68 15.74
C VAL A 86 -3.32 17.41 16.96
N SER A 87 -2.27 16.60 16.78
CA SER A 87 -1.21 16.40 17.77
C SER A 87 0.13 16.23 17.07
N ALA A 88 1.23 16.48 17.78
CA ALA A 88 2.57 16.36 17.20
C ALA A 88 3.60 15.83 18.20
N ALA A 89 4.64 15.17 17.71
CA ALA A 89 5.72 14.63 18.53
C ALA A 89 7.08 14.66 17.81
N MET A 90 8.14 14.65 18.61
CA MET A 90 9.52 14.57 18.16
C MET A 90 10.11 13.26 18.69
N VAL A 91 10.55 12.40 17.77
CA VAL A 91 10.78 10.98 18.05
C VAL A 91 11.97 10.42 17.28
N ASP A 92 12.73 9.52 17.89
CA ASP A 92 13.76 8.75 17.19
C ASP A 92 13.15 7.54 16.49
N THR A 93 13.54 7.32 15.23
CA THR A 93 13.05 6.25 14.38
C THR A 93 14.15 5.23 14.12
N GLU A 94 13.85 3.95 14.27
CA GLU A 94 14.69 2.87 13.77
C GLU A 94 13.96 2.10 12.68
N ILE A 95 14.62 1.89 11.54
CA ILE A 95 14.14 1.03 10.47
C ILE A 95 15.05 -0.18 10.39
N GLU A 96 14.46 -1.37 10.49
CA GLU A 96 15.14 -2.62 10.15
C GLU A 96 14.72 -3.04 8.75
N GLU A 97 15.69 -3.25 7.87
CA GLU A 97 15.48 -3.62 6.47
C GLU A 97 16.10 -5.00 6.19
N SER A 98 15.40 -5.82 5.42
CA SER A 98 15.88 -7.08 4.89
C SER A 98 15.13 -7.47 3.62
N ARG A 99 15.79 -7.35 2.45
CA ARG A 99 15.28 -7.84 1.15
C ARG A 99 13.85 -7.35 0.84
N GLY A 100 13.63 -6.04 0.86
CA GLY A 100 12.31 -5.46 0.60
C GLY A 100 11.28 -5.68 1.72
N SER A 101 11.67 -6.26 2.86
CA SER A 101 10.84 -6.32 4.08
C SER A 101 11.33 -5.30 5.11
N PHE A 102 10.40 -4.60 5.75
CA PHE A 102 10.71 -3.51 6.66
C PHE A 102 10.07 -3.69 8.03
N LEU A 103 10.69 -3.09 9.05
CA LEU A 103 10.13 -2.94 10.38
C LEU A 103 10.52 -1.56 10.93
N ILE A 104 9.52 -0.70 11.10
CA ILE A 104 9.71 0.68 11.54
C ILE A 104 9.35 0.78 13.03
N LYS A 105 10.22 1.37 13.84
CA LYS A 105 10.03 1.49 15.29
C LYS A 105 10.31 2.91 15.75
N ASP A 106 9.45 3.42 16.63
CA ASP A 106 9.72 4.61 17.42
C ASP A 106 10.42 4.17 18.71
N ARG A 107 11.56 4.76 19.06
CA ARG A 107 12.33 4.39 20.26
C ARG A 107 12.23 5.44 21.37
N ASP A 108 12.82 6.61 21.11
CA ASP A 108 12.94 7.67 22.10
C ASP A 108 11.98 8.81 21.76
N ILE A 109 11.00 9.02 22.64
CA ILE A 109 10.00 10.07 22.51
C ILE A 109 10.50 11.30 23.27
N HIS A 110 10.99 12.30 22.54
CA HIS A 110 11.57 13.51 23.14
C HIS A 110 10.51 14.50 23.62
N LEU A 111 9.45 14.66 22.83
CA LEU A 111 8.37 15.61 23.09
C LEU A 111 7.06 15.10 22.47
N VAL A 112 5.95 15.28 23.19
CA VAL A 112 4.59 15.09 22.67
C VAL A 112 3.76 16.30 23.04
N CYS A 113 3.17 16.96 22.04
CA CYS A 113 2.18 18.02 22.18
C CYS A 113 0.83 17.48 21.71
N ASN A 114 0.00 17.06 22.67
CA ASN A 114 -1.27 16.39 22.44
C ASN A 114 -2.50 17.24 22.80
N ASN A 115 -2.31 18.39 23.46
CA ASN A 115 -3.40 19.32 23.75
C ASN A 115 -3.41 20.43 22.71
N GLN A 116 -4.61 20.91 22.39
CA GLN A 116 -4.85 21.84 21.30
C GLN A 116 -5.70 23.01 21.78
N THR A 117 -5.38 24.24 21.37
CA THR A 117 -6.34 25.34 21.32
C THR A 117 -6.79 25.57 19.89
N ILE A 118 -8.01 26.04 19.68
CA ILE A 118 -8.36 26.77 18.46
C ILE A 118 -8.34 28.24 18.84
N ASP A 119 -7.50 29.02 18.16
CA ASP A 119 -7.38 30.45 18.41
C ASP A 119 -8.27 31.25 17.44
N ASP A 120 -8.39 30.81 16.18
CA ASP A 120 -9.20 31.46 15.13
C ASP A 120 -9.71 30.46 14.06
N ILE A 121 -10.89 30.74 13.50
CA ILE A 121 -11.47 30.06 12.32
C ILE A 121 -11.99 31.15 11.38
N ARG A 122 -11.43 31.23 10.17
CA ARG A 122 -11.84 32.24 9.19
C ARG A 122 -11.77 31.74 7.75
N VAL A 123 -12.57 32.34 6.89
CA VAL A 123 -12.50 32.12 5.43
C VAL A 123 -11.59 33.20 4.83
N ILE A 124 -10.58 32.79 4.07
CA ILE A 124 -9.63 33.66 3.38
C ILE A 124 -9.76 33.51 1.86
N ASN A 125 -9.75 34.63 1.14
CA ASN A 125 -9.85 34.64 -0.33
C ASN A 125 -8.47 34.57 -1.02
N HIS A 126 -7.42 34.98 -0.32
CA HIS A 126 -6.03 34.85 -0.76
C HIS A 126 -5.20 34.41 0.46
N LEU A 127 -4.23 33.51 0.27
CA LEU A 127 -3.25 33.27 1.31
C LEU A 127 -2.42 34.53 1.51
N GLU A 128 -2.51 35.11 2.71
CA GLU A 128 -1.67 36.24 3.12
C GLU A 128 -0.19 35.86 2.92
N HIS A 129 0.63 36.78 2.41
CA HIS A 129 2.03 36.53 2.05
C HIS A 129 2.83 35.86 3.18
N GLU A 130 2.60 36.26 4.44
CA GLU A 130 3.23 35.67 5.63
C GLU A 130 2.82 34.21 5.88
N VAL A 131 1.55 33.87 5.60
CA VAL A 131 1.01 32.52 5.72
C VAL A 131 1.52 31.65 4.57
N ALA A 132 1.64 32.19 3.36
CA ALA A 132 2.20 31.51 2.21
C ALA A 132 3.69 31.15 2.38
N GLU A 133 4.51 32.10 2.86
CA GLU A 133 5.94 31.86 3.14
C GLU A 133 6.16 30.85 4.27
N THR A 134 5.40 30.98 5.37
CA THR A 134 5.50 30.06 6.54
C THR A 134 5.04 28.64 6.20
N LEU A 135 4.02 28.51 5.35
CA LEU A 135 3.46 27.22 4.98
C LEU A 135 4.26 26.51 3.88
N SER A 136 5.30 27.14 3.30
CA SER A 136 6.16 26.51 2.28
C SER A 136 5.34 25.87 1.16
N PHE A 137 4.23 26.50 0.78
CA PHE A 137 3.42 25.98 -0.31
C PHE A 137 4.28 25.90 -1.56
N ASP A 138 4.30 24.72 -2.17
CA ASP A 138 4.97 24.50 -3.43
C ASP A 138 4.19 25.28 -4.50
N SER A 139 4.50 26.56 -4.66
CA SER A 139 3.80 27.52 -5.53
C SER A 139 3.87 27.16 -7.02
N LYS A 140 4.49 26.02 -7.35
CA LYS A 140 4.73 25.52 -8.71
C LYS A 140 3.67 24.52 -9.20
N LYS A 141 2.70 24.10 -8.39
CA LYS A 141 1.68 23.10 -8.80
C LYS A 141 0.21 23.53 -8.70
N ALA A 142 -0.11 24.67 -8.10
CA ALA A 142 -1.48 25.18 -8.12
C ALA A 142 -1.79 25.74 -9.52
N THR A 143 -2.74 25.13 -10.24
CA THR A 143 -3.30 25.71 -11.45
C THR A 143 -3.96 27.05 -11.11
N GLU A 144 -3.96 28.02 -12.04
CA GLU A 144 -4.55 29.36 -11.83
C GLU A 144 -6.05 29.34 -11.40
N GLU A 145 -6.74 28.21 -11.53
CA GLU A 145 -8.10 28.00 -11.06
C GLU A 145 -8.23 27.60 -9.58
N GLU A 146 -7.26 26.86 -9.00
CA GLU A 146 -7.30 26.48 -7.58
C GLU A 146 -7.15 27.67 -6.63
N ASN A 147 -6.52 28.76 -7.09
CA ASN A 147 -6.33 30.00 -6.33
C ASN A 147 -7.55 30.94 -6.28
N LYS A 148 -8.70 30.56 -6.86
CA LYS A 148 -9.91 31.44 -6.90
C LYS A 148 -10.96 31.13 -5.84
N LEU A 149 -10.98 29.92 -5.27
CA LEU A 149 -12.01 29.54 -4.30
C LEU A 149 -11.57 29.91 -2.87
N PRO A 150 -12.49 30.43 -2.03
CA PRO A 150 -12.17 30.75 -0.64
C PRO A 150 -11.68 29.52 0.12
N THR A 151 -10.59 29.69 0.86
CA THR A 151 -10.00 28.66 1.72
C THR A 151 -10.39 28.93 3.17
N LEU A 152 -10.84 27.90 3.87
CA LEU A 152 -11.09 27.98 5.30
C LEU A 152 -9.81 27.68 6.06
N LEU A 153 -9.42 28.58 6.95
CA LEU A 153 -8.22 28.49 7.77
C LEU A 153 -8.59 28.37 9.25
N ILE A 154 -8.04 27.35 9.90
CA ILE A 154 -8.07 27.16 11.35
C ILE A 154 -6.65 27.32 11.88
N THR A 155 -6.48 28.17 12.89
CA THR A 155 -5.19 28.35 13.57
C THR A 155 -5.32 28.10 15.06
N GLY A 156 -4.21 27.66 15.66
CA GLY A 156 -4.19 27.42 17.09
C GLY A 156 -2.82 27.02 17.59
N ARG A 157 -2.78 26.50 18.82
CA ARG A 157 -1.53 26.06 19.47
C ARG A 157 -1.63 24.63 19.97
N LEU A 158 -0.59 23.85 19.71
CA LEU A 158 -0.33 22.56 20.33
C LEU A 158 0.57 22.74 21.55
N PHE A 159 0.30 22.02 22.63
CA PHE A 159 1.13 22.12 23.84
C PHE A 159 1.05 20.86 24.71
N ASN A 160 2.01 20.76 25.63
CA ASN A 160 2.08 19.71 26.65
C ASN A 160 1.73 20.28 28.05
N MET A 161 1.03 19.50 28.87
CA MET A 161 0.79 19.80 30.29
C MET A 161 1.69 18.93 31.18
N THR A 162 2.48 19.55 32.07
CA THR A 162 3.28 18.79 33.05
C THR A 162 2.40 18.26 34.18
N LYS A 163 2.22 16.93 34.27
CA LYS A 163 1.56 16.29 35.43
C LYS A 163 2.49 16.34 36.66
N LYS A 164 1.97 16.78 37.82
CA LYS A 164 2.63 16.56 39.13
C LYS A 164 2.01 15.34 39.81
N ASN A 165 2.79 14.29 40.06
CA ASN A 165 2.41 13.27 41.04
C ASN A 165 2.50 13.88 42.45
N ARG A 166 1.37 14.07 43.14
CA ARG A 166 1.37 14.29 44.60
C ARG A 166 1.09 12.96 45.29
N ARG A 167 2.04 12.49 46.10
CA ARG A 167 1.83 11.42 47.09
C ARG A 167 0.75 11.88 48.07
N PHE A 168 -0.25 11.02 48.29
CA PHE A 168 -1.27 11.19 49.33
C PHE A 168 -0.62 11.12 50.72
N GLN A 169 -0.94 12.08 51.58
CA GLN A 169 -0.92 11.88 53.02
C GLN A 169 -2.37 11.93 53.49
N LYS A 170 -2.82 10.85 54.15
CA LYS A 170 -4.15 10.76 54.77
C LYS A 170 -4.26 11.83 55.84
N HIS A 171 -5.22 12.74 55.71
CA HIS A 171 -6.21 13.11 56.73
C HIS A 171 -7.32 13.96 56.10
N GLY A 172 -8.49 13.85 56.71
CA GLY A 172 -9.78 14.07 56.05
C GLY A 172 -10.22 15.52 55.91
N ILE A 173 -11.44 15.60 55.37
CA ILE A 173 -12.34 16.74 55.23
C ILE A 173 -12.22 17.48 53.90
N GLN A 174 -13.35 17.43 53.18
CA GLN A 174 -13.80 18.17 52.00
C GLN A 174 -12.96 19.42 51.63
N GLY A 175 -12.46 19.43 50.39
CA GLY A 175 -11.93 20.61 49.73
C GLY A 175 -12.05 20.48 48.22
N ASN A 176 -12.64 21.48 47.57
CA ASN A 176 -12.75 21.61 46.12
C ASN A 176 -11.38 21.44 45.44
N ILE A 177 -11.32 20.59 44.41
CA ILE A 177 -10.15 20.44 43.55
C ILE A 177 -10.13 21.65 42.60
N GLN A 178 -9.34 22.67 42.94
CA GLN A 178 -9.00 23.73 42.01
C GLN A 178 -7.67 23.35 41.33
N PHE A 179 -7.73 23.06 40.03
CA PHE A 179 -6.56 22.77 39.21
C PHE A 179 -5.83 24.08 38.89
N GLU A 180 -4.76 24.41 39.63
CA GLU A 180 -3.81 25.43 39.18
C GLU A 180 -2.84 24.82 38.15
N ALA A 181 -3.16 25.02 36.86
CA ALA A 181 -2.26 24.70 35.75
C ALA A 181 -1.06 25.66 35.78
N LYS A 182 0.16 25.14 36.01
CA LYS A 182 1.36 25.85 35.54
C LYS A 182 1.34 25.73 34.01
N GLY A 183 1.32 26.87 33.31
CA GLY A 183 1.25 26.94 31.84
C GLY A 183 2.29 26.07 31.11
N PRO A 184 2.08 25.80 29.80
CA PRO A 184 2.87 24.84 29.04
C PRO A 184 4.35 25.21 29.02
N SER A 185 5.24 24.22 29.20
CA SER A 185 6.70 24.41 29.07
C SER A 185 7.16 24.44 27.61
N VAL A 186 6.35 23.90 26.70
CA VAL A 186 6.59 23.86 25.25
C VAL A 186 5.26 24.05 24.52
N TYR A 187 5.23 24.87 23.48
CA TYR A 187 4.09 25.03 22.58
C TYR A 187 4.55 25.15 21.13
N ALA A 188 3.65 24.91 20.18
CA ALA A 188 3.86 25.17 18.76
C ALA A 188 2.57 25.66 18.12
N ARG A 189 2.66 26.51 17.10
CA ARG A 189 1.49 26.87 16.31
C ARG A 189 1.17 25.78 15.31
N TYR A 190 -0.09 25.68 14.90
CA TYR A 190 -0.50 24.85 13.79
C TYR A 190 -1.50 25.59 12.90
N TRP A 191 -1.59 25.13 11.66
CA TRP A 191 -2.58 25.58 10.68
C TRP A 191 -3.29 24.36 10.12
N VAL A 192 -4.62 24.43 10.02
CA VAL A 192 -5.42 23.50 9.22
C VAL A 192 -6.16 24.28 8.15
N LEU A 193 -5.94 23.91 6.90
CA LEU A 193 -6.61 24.50 5.76
C LEU A 193 -7.63 23.51 5.20
N PHE A 194 -8.79 24.02 4.81
CA PHE A 194 -9.76 23.29 4.02
C PHE A 194 -10.13 24.12 2.78
N ASN A 195 -10.02 23.52 1.61
CA ASN A 195 -10.42 24.17 0.36
C ASN A 195 -11.21 23.19 -0.51
N GLN A 196 -12.21 23.71 -1.22
CA GLN A 196 -12.92 22.89 -2.19
C GLN A 196 -12.02 22.64 -3.40
N LYS A 197 -11.81 21.37 -3.74
CA LYS A 197 -11.04 20.95 -4.92
C LYS A 197 -11.95 20.66 -6.11
N THR A 198 -13.08 20.00 -5.85
CA THR A 198 -14.16 19.77 -6.81
C THR A 198 -15.50 19.86 -6.07
N LYS A 199 -16.63 19.82 -6.77
CA LYS A 199 -17.97 19.70 -6.14
C LYS A 199 -18.13 18.45 -5.25
N HIS A 200 -17.19 17.50 -5.31
CA HIS A 200 -17.25 16.25 -4.57
C HIS A 200 -16.07 16.06 -3.60
N GLN A 201 -15.17 17.04 -3.51
CA GLN A 201 -13.96 16.89 -2.72
C GLN A 201 -13.56 18.17 -1.99
N VAL A 202 -13.21 17.98 -0.71
CA VAL A 202 -12.55 18.99 0.12
C VAL A 202 -11.10 18.56 0.31
N GLY A 203 -10.16 19.37 -0.17
CA GLY A 203 -8.76 19.26 0.19
C GLY A 203 -8.55 19.72 1.63
N PHE A 204 -7.63 19.08 2.33
CA PHE A 204 -7.17 19.51 3.65
C PHE A 204 -5.65 19.47 3.74
N GLN A 205 -5.11 20.39 4.53
CA GLN A 205 -3.69 20.39 4.87
C GLN A 205 -3.51 20.75 6.33
N VAL A 206 -2.62 20.05 7.02
CA VAL A 206 -2.21 20.36 8.39
C VAL A 206 -0.71 20.60 8.39
N LYS A 207 -0.29 21.74 8.93
CA LYS A 207 1.13 22.03 9.17
C LYS A 207 1.34 22.40 10.63
N VAL A 208 2.41 21.89 11.23
CA VAL A 208 2.80 22.19 12.61
C VAL A 208 4.14 22.93 12.59
N GLU A 209 4.19 24.06 13.29
CA GLU A 209 5.43 24.80 13.48
C GLU A 209 6.41 24.05 14.39
N LYS A 210 7.68 24.42 14.36
CA LYS A 210 8.66 23.93 15.32
C LYS A 210 8.26 24.24 16.79
N PRO A 211 8.56 23.33 17.74
CA PRO A 211 8.38 23.58 19.17
C PRO A 211 9.13 24.82 19.67
N ASN A 212 8.40 25.69 20.36
CA ASN A 212 8.93 26.83 21.12
C ASN A 212 9.08 26.43 22.60
N PHE A 213 10.32 26.43 23.09
CA PHE A 213 10.64 26.13 24.49
C PHE A 213 10.63 27.42 25.32
N ILE A 214 9.73 27.51 26.30
CA ILE A 214 9.66 28.68 27.19
C ILE A 214 10.77 28.55 28.25
N SER A 215 11.89 29.24 28.04
CA SER A 215 12.93 29.46 29.04
C SER A 215 12.36 30.23 30.23
N LYS A 216 12.30 29.58 31.40
CA LYS A 216 12.13 30.30 32.67
C LYS A 216 13.49 30.84 33.09
N LYS A 217 13.75 32.14 32.88
CA LYS A 217 14.75 32.82 33.70
C LYS A 217 14.31 32.68 35.16
N PRO A 218 15.14 32.11 36.06
CA PRO A 218 14.81 32.13 37.48
C PRO A 218 14.83 33.59 37.93
N VAL A 219 13.67 34.09 38.35
CA VAL A 219 13.62 35.31 39.16
C VAL A 219 14.33 34.95 40.46
N SER A 220 15.50 35.54 40.70
CA SER A 220 16.27 35.38 41.92
C SER A 220 15.38 35.73 43.13
N PRO A 221 15.16 34.80 44.08
CA PRO A 221 14.57 35.17 45.34
C PRO A 221 15.61 36.00 46.10
N LYS A 222 15.22 37.21 46.52
CA LYS A 222 16.00 38.02 47.46
C LYS A 222 16.46 37.14 48.62
N ALA A 223 17.76 37.19 48.87
CA ALA A 223 18.43 36.47 49.95
C ALA A 223 17.69 36.68 51.28
N SER A 224 17.18 35.60 51.86
CA SER A 224 16.89 35.53 53.28
C SER A 224 17.67 34.35 53.84
N GLY A 225 18.68 34.66 54.64
CA GLY A 225 19.58 33.68 55.22
C GLY A 225 18.87 32.73 56.16
N ARG A 226 19.07 31.43 55.96
CA ARG A 226 18.94 30.42 57.01
C ARG A 226 20.05 29.39 56.87
N VAL A 227 20.88 29.35 57.90
CA VAL A 227 21.92 28.33 58.14
C VAL A 227 21.22 27.03 58.52
N TYR A 228 21.53 25.93 57.82
CA TYR A 228 21.17 24.58 58.22
C TYR A 228 22.45 23.79 58.53
N LEU A 229 22.62 23.36 59.78
CA LEU A 229 23.63 22.38 60.18
C LEU A 229 23.12 20.97 59.81
N GLY A 230 23.82 20.30 58.90
CA GLY A 230 23.58 18.90 58.55
C GLY A 230 24.59 17.95 59.21
N PHE A 231 24.10 17.09 60.11
CA PHE A 231 24.81 15.91 60.61
C PHE A 231 24.99 14.88 59.47
N LYS A 232 26.24 14.51 59.15
CA LYS A 232 26.55 13.35 58.28
C LYS A 232 26.78 12.10 59.11
N ARG A 233 25.89 11.10 58.97
CA ARG A 233 26.05 9.74 59.49
C ARG A 233 26.79 8.90 58.45
N ARG A 234 27.96 8.36 58.82
CA ARG A 234 28.76 7.40 58.03
C ARG A 234 28.07 6.04 57.99
N VAL A 235 28.04 5.40 56.82
CA VAL A 235 27.99 3.94 56.69
C VAL A 235 29.08 3.51 55.70
N SER A 236 29.90 2.58 56.15
CA SER A 236 31.07 2.04 55.46
C SER A 236 30.71 1.05 54.37
N ASN A 237 31.58 0.88 53.38
CA ASN A 237 31.95 -0.47 52.96
C ASN A 237 33.41 -0.57 52.50
N ARG A 238 34.07 -1.61 53.01
CA ARG A 238 35.48 -1.97 52.87
C ARG A 238 35.80 -2.52 51.48
N LYS A 239 36.98 -2.18 50.94
CA LYS A 239 37.84 -3.13 50.21
C LYS A 239 39.31 -2.88 50.58
N LYS A 240 40.03 -3.99 50.83
CA LYS A 240 41.45 -4.08 51.23
C LYS A 240 42.36 -4.17 49.99
N ARG A 241 43.55 -3.53 50.04
CA ARG A 241 44.91 -4.04 49.71
C ARG A 241 45.88 -2.83 49.64
N LEU A 242 46.76 -2.63 50.64
CA LEU A 242 48.17 -3.08 50.78
C LEU A 242 49.18 -2.31 49.90
N GLY A 243 50.05 -1.49 50.54
CA GLY A 243 51.25 -0.92 49.88
C GLY A 243 51.83 0.39 50.47
N TRP A 244 52.53 0.29 51.61
CA TRP A 244 53.78 0.95 52.03
C TRP A 244 53.99 2.49 51.91
N CYS A 245 54.46 3.05 53.04
CA CYS A 245 54.73 4.45 53.37
C CYS A 245 55.86 5.12 52.57
N TRP A 246 55.71 6.42 52.31
CA TRP A 246 56.74 7.45 52.59
C TRP A 246 56.07 8.75 53.08
N TYR A 247 56.55 9.26 54.21
CA TYR A 247 56.22 10.57 54.76
C TYR A 247 57.12 11.63 54.12
N LEU A 248 56.55 12.76 53.69
CA LEU A 248 57.26 14.04 53.61
C LEU A 248 56.28 15.19 53.86
N SER A 249 56.63 15.95 54.89
CA SER A 249 55.95 17.11 55.47
C SER A 249 56.28 18.40 54.74
N ARG A 250 55.31 19.33 54.59
CA ARG A 250 55.36 20.80 54.86
C ARG A 250 54.18 21.53 54.16
N PRO A 251 53.93 22.84 54.41
CA PRO A 251 52.95 23.33 55.36
C PRO A 251 51.76 24.02 54.66
N ARG A 252 50.76 24.40 55.46
CA ARG A 252 49.67 25.29 55.03
C ARG A 252 50.24 26.63 54.57
N GLY A 253 50.08 26.92 53.28
CA GLY A 253 50.13 28.27 52.72
C GLY A 253 48.76 28.59 52.13
N PHE A 254 48.14 29.67 52.61
CA PHE A 254 46.98 30.27 51.97
C PHE A 254 47.44 30.95 50.67
N VAL A 255 46.79 30.62 49.55
CA VAL A 255 46.75 31.48 48.37
C VAL A 255 45.30 31.57 47.91
N LEU A 256 44.81 32.80 47.88
CA LEU A 256 43.56 33.22 47.30
C LEU A 256 43.67 33.05 45.77
N VAL A 257 42.81 32.22 45.18
CA VAL A 257 42.59 32.20 43.72
C VAL A 257 41.11 32.43 43.50
N SER A 258 40.81 33.48 42.74
CA SER A 258 39.50 33.81 42.23
C SER A 258 38.98 32.70 41.32
N SER A 259 37.79 32.21 41.58
CA SER A 259 36.99 31.49 40.57
C SER A 259 35.66 32.22 40.42
N VAL A 260 35.66 33.22 39.52
CA VAL A 260 34.47 33.51 38.71
C VAL A 260 34.53 32.48 37.59
N GLU A 261 33.62 31.52 37.66
CA GLU A 261 33.02 30.82 36.52
C GLU A 261 31.90 29.98 37.12
N GLU A 262 30.71 30.57 37.11
CA GLU A 262 29.47 29.81 37.27
C GLU A 262 29.44 28.79 36.12
N GLU A 263 29.49 27.50 36.45
CA GLU A 263 29.05 26.44 35.53
C GLU A 263 27.58 26.69 35.22
N ILE A 264 27.33 27.37 34.10
CA ILE A 264 26.07 27.31 33.39
C ILE A 264 26.02 25.88 32.84
N GLU A 265 25.17 25.03 33.40
CA GLU A 265 24.69 23.84 32.71
C GLU A 265 23.95 24.33 31.45
N ASP A 266 24.68 24.40 30.34
CA ASP A 266 24.10 24.55 29.02
C ASP A 266 23.16 23.36 28.79
N LEU A 267 21.87 23.65 28.79
CA LEU A 267 20.86 22.73 28.25
C LEU A 267 21.25 22.46 26.79
N ASP A 268 21.64 21.21 26.50
CA ASP A 268 21.85 20.73 25.12
C ASP A 268 20.58 20.95 24.30
N ILE A 269 20.52 22.05 23.55
CA ILE A 269 19.44 22.34 22.59
C ILE A 269 19.72 21.50 21.32
N PRO A 270 18.84 20.55 20.94
CA PRO A 270 19.13 19.63 19.83
C PRO A 270 19.02 20.29 18.43
N LYS A 271 19.95 19.99 17.51
CA LYS A 271 20.02 20.54 16.12
C LYS A 271 18.94 20.07 15.11
N SER A 272 17.95 19.27 15.52
CA SER A 272 16.71 19.11 14.74
C SER A 272 15.60 19.68 15.61
N GLU A 273 15.06 20.84 15.18
CA GLU A 273 14.11 21.64 15.95
C GLU A 273 12.65 21.32 15.62
N GLU A 274 12.34 20.38 14.72
CA GLU A 274 10.97 20.19 14.19
C GLU A 274 10.28 18.91 14.70
N PHE A 275 8.94 18.91 14.70
CA PHE A 275 8.18 17.68 14.88
C PHE A 275 8.33 16.78 13.66
N ASN A 276 8.51 15.48 13.88
CA ASN A 276 8.57 14.48 12.82
C ASN A 276 7.45 13.45 12.91
N ARG A 277 6.46 13.71 13.78
CA ARG A 277 5.20 13.00 13.84
C ARG A 277 4.07 14.00 13.94
N VAL A 278 3.06 13.83 13.09
CA VAL A 278 1.78 14.54 13.17
C VAL A 278 0.66 13.52 13.24
N TRP A 279 -0.35 13.79 14.05
CA TRP A 279 -1.57 13.00 14.10
C TRP A 279 -2.79 13.84 13.73
N LEU A 280 -3.64 13.26 12.88
CA LEU A 280 -4.99 13.73 12.62
C LEU A 280 -5.98 12.77 13.29
N THR A 281 -6.80 13.27 14.22
CA THR A 281 -7.77 12.46 14.97
C THR A 281 -9.19 12.97 14.77
N TYR A 282 -10.11 12.09 14.38
CA TYR A 282 -11.50 12.44 14.11
C TYR A 282 -12.45 11.30 14.50
N SER A 283 -13.74 11.62 14.56
CA SER A 283 -14.78 10.69 15.02
C SER A 283 -15.07 9.57 14.00
N SER A 284 -15.47 8.42 14.52
CA SER A 284 -15.95 7.27 13.75
C SER A 284 -17.00 6.54 14.58
N ASP A 285 -17.91 5.83 13.95
CA ASP A 285 -18.92 5.06 14.68
C ASP A 285 -18.38 3.66 15.03
N GLU A 286 -18.88 3.08 16.12
CA GLU A 286 -18.50 1.72 16.56
C GLU A 286 -18.76 0.67 15.47
N ASN A 287 -19.91 0.77 14.80
CA ASN A 287 -20.33 -0.14 13.73
C ASN A 287 -19.88 0.31 12.33
N GLU A 288 -19.05 1.34 12.23
CA GLU A 288 -18.48 1.79 10.97
C GLU A 288 -17.43 0.78 10.48
N ARG A 289 -17.51 0.42 9.20
CA ARG A 289 -16.60 -0.53 8.56
C ARG A 289 -15.76 0.20 7.54
N PHE A 290 -14.49 -0.14 7.43
CA PHE A 290 -13.49 0.56 6.62
C PHE A 290 -12.98 -0.36 5.51
N TYR A 291 -13.01 0.10 4.27
CA TYR A 291 -12.60 -0.63 3.07
C TYR A 291 -11.58 0.19 2.27
N GLY A 292 -10.65 -0.47 1.58
CA GLY A 292 -9.62 0.16 0.75
C GLY A 292 -8.23 -0.24 1.21
N PHE A 293 -7.36 0.75 1.41
CA PHE A 293 -5.96 0.63 1.79
C PHE A 293 -5.03 -0.03 0.76
N GLY A 294 -5.42 -0.01 -0.51
CA GLY A 294 -4.67 -0.62 -1.61
C GLY A 294 -5.06 -2.07 -1.84
N GLU A 295 -4.12 -2.83 -2.38
CA GLU A 295 -4.23 -4.28 -2.50
C GLU A 295 -3.92 -4.95 -1.17
N GLN A 296 -4.92 -5.60 -0.58
CA GLN A 296 -4.85 -6.21 0.75
C GLN A 296 -5.33 -7.65 0.67
N PHE A 297 -4.63 -8.55 1.34
CA PHE A 297 -4.79 -9.99 1.10
C PHE A 297 -5.46 -10.75 2.25
N SER A 298 -5.59 -10.12 3.42
CA SER A 298 -6.05 -10.80 4.65
C SER A 298 -7.44 -10.34 5.11
N HIS A 299 -7.80 -9.09 4.82
CA HIS A 299 -8.99 -8.44 5.39
C HIS A 299 -9.65 -7.49 4.38
N MET A 300 -10.98 -7.50 4.33
CA MET A 300 -11.77 -6.47 3.65
C MET A 300 -12.19 -5.32 4.57
N ASN A 301 -12.46 -5.61 5.86
CA ASN A 301 -12.80 -4.61 6.87
C ASN A 301 -11.63 -4.34 7.82
N PHE A 302 -11.28 -3.06 7.97
CA PHE A 302 -10.14 -2.62 8.77
C PHE A 302 -10.52 -1.98 10.13
N LYS A 303 -11.80 -1.88 10.48
CA LYS A 303 -12.19 -1.48 11.84
C LYS A 303 -11.53 -2.41 12.87
N GLY A 304 -11.00 -1.83 13.95
CA GLY A 304 -10.25 -2.56 14.98
C GLY A 304 -8.78 -2.83 14.63
N LYS A 305 -8.28 -2.36 13.48
CA LYS A 305 -6.90 -2.62 13.01
C LYS A 305 -6.07 -1.36 12.96
N ARG A 306 -4.76 -1.55 12.88
CA ARG A 306 -3.79 -0.49 12.68
C ARG A 306 -3.08 -0.77 11.36
N VAL A 307 -3.33 0.06 10.36
CA VAL A 307 -2.99 -0.21 8.95
C VAL A 307 -1.77 0.63 8.56
N PRO A 308 -0.57 0.02 8.46
CA PRO A 308 0.60 0.71 7.93
C PRO A 308 0.49 0.86 6.40
N ILE A 309 0.88 2.02 5.90
CA ILE A 309 0.96 2.32 4.47
C ILE A 309 2.43 2.45 4.10
N PHE A 310 3.00 1.34 3.64
CA PHE A 310 4.39 1.24 3.21
C PHE A 310 4.51 0.13 2.18
N VAL A 311 5.01 0.48 1.00
CA VAL A 311 5.31 -0.50 -0.06
C VAL A 311 6.33 -1.50 0.49
N GLN A 312 6.15 -2.79 0.25
CA GLN A 312 7.12 -3.82 0.66
C GLN A 312 6.78 -5.16 0.02
N GLU A 313 7.68 -6.13 0.14
CA GLU A 313 7.37 -7.53 -0.12
C GLU A 313 6.12 -7.98 0.65
N GLN A 314 5.18 -8.65 -0.02
CA GLN A 314 3.95 -9.10 0.64
C GLN A 314 4.21 -10.14 1.74
N GLY A 315 5.32 -10.87 1.63
CA GLY A 315 5.73 -11.95 2.53
C GLY A 315 5.13 -13.33 2.22
N ILE A 316 5.79 -14.37 2.74
CA ILE A 316 5.47 -15.79 2.50
C ILE A 316 4.68 -16.37 3.68
N GLY A 317 3.42 -16.70 3.44
CA GLY A 317 2.45 -17.22 4.41
C GLY A 317 1.68 -16.14 5.17
N ARG A 318 2.27 -14.95 5.37
CA ARG A 318 1.59 -13.74 5.88
C ARG A 318 0.85 -13.95 7.21
N GLY A 319 1.42 -14.79 8.08
CA GLY A 319 0.87 -15.18 9.37
C GLY A 319 0.38 -16.63 9.43
N ASP A 320 0.17 -17.28 8.30
CA ASP A 320 -0.25 -18.67 8.26
C ASP A 320 0.90 -19.60 8.67
N GLN A 321 0.64 -20.44 9.67
CA GLN A 321 1.63 -21.38 10.22
C GLN A 321 1.44 -22.78 9.63
N PRO A 322 2.52 -23.59 9.52
CA PRO A 322 3.91 -23.32 9.94
C PRO A 322 4.76 -22.57 8.90
N ILE A 323 4.19 -22.17 7.76
CA ILE A 323 4.96 -21.63 6.64
C ILE A 323 5.63 -20.29 6.95
N THR A 324 4.93 -19.36 7.59
CA THR A 324 5.51 -18.06 7.96
C THR A 324 6.71 -18.22 8.90
N LEU A 325 6.64 -19.16 9.84
CA LEU A 325 7.79 -19.51 10.69
C LEU A 325 8.96 -20.04 9.86
N ALA A 326 8.71 -20.97 8.93
CA ALA A 326 9.74 -21.53 8.07
C ALA A 326 10.40 -20.47 7.17
N ALA A 327 9.61 -19.54 6.62
CA ALA A 327 10.12 -18.41 5.84
C ALA A 327 11.04 -17.52 6.67
N ASN A 328 10.63 -17.15 7.89
CA ASN A 328 11.42 -16.31 8.79
C ASN A 328 12.72 -16.97 9.28
N LEU A 329 12.76 -18.30 9.40
CA LEU A 329 13.98 -19.04 9.71
C LEU A 329 15.01 -18.93 8.59
N ILE A 330 14.56 -18.98 7.34
CA ILE A 330 15.42 -18.91 6.16
C ILE A 330 15.89 -17.47 5.94
N SER A 331 14.96 -16.52 5.93
CA SER A 331 15.25 -15.11 5.68
C SER A 331 14.48 -14.24 6.66
N TYR A 332 15.18 -13.35 7.36
CA TYR A 332 14.58 -12.50 8.39
C TYR A 332 13.40 -11.70 7.81
N ARG A 333 12.22 -11.82 8.45
CA ARG A 333 10.95 -11.17 8.05
C ARG A 333 10.37 -11.55 6.69
N ALA A 334 10.95 -12.52 5.96
CA ALA A 334 10.40 -12.96 4.68
C ALA A 334 9.00 -13.56 4.78
N GLY A 335 8.52 -13.90 5.98
CA GLY A 335 7.15 -14.39 6.18
C GLY A 335 6.06 -13.32 6.06
N GLY A 336 6.40 -12.03 6.19
CA GLY A 336 5.44 -10.93 6.26
C GLY A 336 4.41 -11.06 7.39
N ASP A 337 3.34 -10.29 7.29
CA ASP A 337 2.19 -10.34 8.19
C ASP A 337 0.89 -9.99 7.44
N TRP A 338 -0.22 -9.86 8.16
CA TRP A 338 -1.52 -9.63 7.53
C TRP A 338 -1.59 -8.32 6.72
N SER A 339 -0.73 -7.35 7.04
CA SER A 339 -0.72 -5.98 6.50
C SER A 339 0.31 -5.72 5.40
N THR A 340 1.27 -6.64 5.20
CA THR A 340 2.32 -6.48 4.20
C THR A 340 1.75 -6.65 2.79
N THR A 341 2.09 -5.73 1.88
CA THR A 341 1.59 -5.69 0.49
C THR A 341 2.52 -4.91 -0.43
N TYR A 342 2.55 -5.30 -1.70
CA TYR A 342 3.25 -4.60 -2.79
C TYR A 342 2.61 -3.26 -3.17
N ALA A 343 1.29 -3.12 -2.95
CA ALA A 343 0.51 -1.99 -3.46
C ALA A 343 -0.43 -1.37 -2.41
N PRO A 344 0.10 -0.82 -1.30
CA PRO A 344 -0.71 -0.09 -0.34
C PRO A 344 -1.16 1.25 -0.92
N SER A 345 -2.31 1.74 -0.48
CA SER A 345 -2.82 3.07 -0.84
C SER A 345 -3.36 3.77 0.40
N PRO A 346 -3.03 5.04 0.68
CA PRO A 346 -3.54 5.77 1.85
C PRO A 346 -4.98 6.26 1.62
N PHE A 347 -5.85 5.42 1.05
CA PHE A 347 -7.25 5.69 0.74
C PHE A 347 -8.16 4.70 1.47
N TYR A 348 -9.29 5.20 1.99
CA TYR A 348 -10.38 4.34 2.42
C TYR A 348 -11.75 4.95 2.11
N MET A 349 -12.76 4.10 2.13
CA MET A 349 -14.18 4.48 2.23
C MET A 349 -14.87 3.65 3.32
N THR A 350 -16.02 4.11 3.81
CA THR A 350 -16.71 3.44 4.93
C THR A 350 -18.16 3.07 4.64
N SER A 351 -18.71 2.15 5.44
CA SER A 351 -20.14 1.82 5.43
C SER A 351 -21.06 3.00 5.75
N LYS A 352 -20.53 4.13 6.25
CA LYS A 352 -21.27 5.38 6.49
C LYS A 352 -21.16 6.39 5.34
N MET A 353 -20.61 5.98 4.20
CA MET A 353 -20.36 6.83 3.02
C MET A 353 -19.43 8.00 3.32
N ARG A 354 -18.45 7.77 4.20
CA ARG A 354 -17.31 8.67 4.43
C ARG A 354 -16.11 8.13 3.65
N SER A 355 -15.26 9.02 3.16
CA SER A 355 -14.03 8.61 2.49
C SER A 355 -12.97 9.70 2.59
N LEU A 356 -11.72 9.26 2.71
CA LEU A 356 -10.56 10.12 2.81
C LEU A 356 -9.37 9.42 2.15
N TYR A 357 -8.50 10.20 1.53
CA TYR A 357 -7.14 9.76 1.23
C TYR A 357 -6.09 10.83 1.55
N LEU A 358 -4.84 10.40 1.72
CA LEU A 358 -3.70 11.29 1.93
C LEU A 358 -2.94 11.52 0.63
N GLU A 359 -2.49 12.75 0.43
CA GLU A 359 -1.52 13.11 -0.60
C GLU A 359 -0.09 12.94 -0.06
N GLY A 360 0.89 12.86 -0.97
CA GLY A 360 2.29 12.58 -0.61
C GLY A 360 2.62 11.10 -0.46
N TYR A 361 3.82 10.82 0.04
CA TYR A 361 4.44 9.48 0.05
C TYR A 361 5.04 9.09 1.40
N ASP A 362 4.81 9.88 2.45
CA ASP A 362 5.35 9.60 3.78
C ASP A 362 4.82 8.27 4.32
N TYR A 363 5.60 7.62 5.18
CA TYR A 363 5.10 6.47 5.92
C TYR A 363 3.95 6.90 6.84
N THR A 364 2.80 6.25 6.69
CA THR A 364 1.61 6.57 7.48
C THR A 364 1.02 5.33 8.12
N ILE A 365 0.30 5.54 9.22
CA ILE A 365 -0.42 4.48 9.93
C ILE A 365 -1.83 4.98 10.23
N PHE A 366 -2.83 4.28 9.71
CA PHE A 366 -4.23 4.50 10.05
C PHE A 366 -4.60 3.63 11.25
N ASP A 367 -4.71 4.22 12.42
CA ASP A 367 -5.14 3.55 13.64
C ASP A 367 -6.67 3.60 13.76
N LEU A 368 -7.30 2.46 13.48
CA LEU A 368 -8.74 2.21 13.53
C LEU A 368 -9.11 1.33 14.73
N THR A 369 -8.23 1.18 15.72
CA THR A 369 -8.41 0.27 16.86
C THR A 369 -9.46 0.74 17.86
N ARG A 370 -9.77 2.04 17.85
CA ARG A 370 -10.78 2.66 18.73
C ARG A 370 -12.16 2.61 18.08
N LEU A 371 -13.17 2.35 18.91
CA LEU A 371 -14.55 2.19 18.44
C LEU A 371 -15.15 3.53 17.99
N ASP A 372 -14.79 4.64 18.63
CA ASP A 372 -15.43 5.95 18.45
C ASP A 372 -14.60 6.95 17.61
N ARG A 373 -13.45 6.53 17.08
CA ARG A 373 -12.49 7.44 16.42
C ARG A 373 -11.50 6.75 15.51
N VAL A 374 -10.94 7.54 14.60
CA VAL A 374 -9.76 7.22 13.80
C VAL A 374 -8.63 8.16 14.20
N GLN A 375 -7.40 7.64 14.24
CA GLN A 375 -6.21 8.44 14.37
C GLN A 375 -5.21 8.06 13.26
N ILE A 376 -4.88 9.02 12.41
CA ILE A 376 -3.87 8.87 11.35
C ILE A 376 -2.56 9.40 11.89
N GLN A 377 -1.52 8.57 11.92
CA GLN A 377 -0.15 8.94 12.25
C GLN A 377 0.65 9.15 10.97
N ILE A 378 1.32 10.29 10.84
CA ILE A 378 2.16 10.64 9.71
C ILE A 378 3.61 10.76 10.18
N HIS A 379 4.54 10.09 9.50
CA HIS A 379 5.98 10.22 9.72
C HIS A 379 6.53 11.44 8.97
N GLY A 380 6.07 12.63 9.38
CA GLY A 380 6.42 13.92 8.80
C GLY A 380 6.01 15.06 9.71
N ASN A 381 6.23 16.29 9.27
CA ASN A 381 5.87 17.53 9.98
C ASN A 381 4.55 18.16 9.49
N SER A 382 3.95 17.59 8.44
CA SER A 382 2.72 18.05 7.81
C SER A 382 1.95 16.88 7.22
N VAL A 383 0.68 17.11 6.88
CA VAL A 383 -0.15 16.15 6.15
C VAL A 383 -1.05 16.90 5.18
N GLU A 384 -1.20 16.36 3.98
CA GLU A 384 -2.16 16.82 2.98
C GLU A 384 -3.05 15.65 2.57
N GLY A 385 -4.28 15.92 2.17
CA GLY A 385 -5.22 14.88 1.77
C GLY A 385 -6.54 15.46 1.28
N ARG A 386 -7.48 14.56 0.98
CA ARG A 386 -8.83 14.94 0.56
C ARG A 386 -9.90 14.13 1.27
N ILE A 387 -11.01 14.79 1.57
CA ILE A 387 -12.25 14.20 2.06
C ILE A 387 -13.24 14.18 0.88
N LEU A 388 -13.84 13.02 0.64
CA LEU A 388 -14.68 12.77 -0.52
C LEU A 388 -16.15 12.68 -0.12
N HIS A 389 -17.01 13.25 -0.94
CA HIS A 389 -18.45 13.13 -0.87
C HIS A 389 -18.96 12.22 -1.98
N GLY A 390 -19.87 11.31 -1.64
CA GLY A 390 -20.59 10.46 -2.59
C GLY A 390 -21.86 9.89 -1.96
N ASN A 391 -22.82 9.50 -2.78
CA ASN A 391 -24.09 8.91 -2.35
C ASN A 391 -24.10 7.38 -2.45
N SER A 392 -23.11 6.80 -3.10
CA SER A 392 -22.88 5.35 -3.15
C SER A 392 -21.38 5.03 -3.06
N PRO A 393 -21.00 3.78 -2.72
CA PRO A 393 -19.60 3.35 -2.78
C PRO A 393 -18.99 3.52 -4.18
N CYS A 394 -19.77 3.25 -5.24
CA CYS A 394 -19.34 3.40 -6.63
C CYS A 394 -18.99 4.86 -6.96
N GLU A 395 -19.80 5.83 -6.52
CA GLU A 395 -19.49 7.26 -6.70
C GLU A 395 -18.20 7.67 -5.95
N LEU A 396 -17.95 7.11 -4.76
CA LEU A 396 -16.71 7.40 -4.03
C LEU A 396 -15.47 6.89 -4.78
N ILE A 397 -15.54 5.71 -5.41
CA ILE A 397 -14.48 5.21 -6.30
C ILE A 397 -14.33 6.12 -7.52
N GLU A 398 -15.45 6.53 -8.12
CA GLU A 398 -15.43 7.40 -9.29
C GLU A 398 -14.75 8.74 -9.00
N HIS A 399 -15.11 9.39 -7.90
CA HIS A 399 -14.51 10.65 -7.46
C HIS A 399 -13.04 10.48 -7.04
N PHE A 400 -12.70 9.37 -6.38
CA PHE A 400 -11.31 9.09 -6.02
C PHE A 400 -10.42 8.94 -7.25
N THR A 401 -10.83 8.09 -8.19
CA THR A 401 -10.08 7.79 -9.41
C THR A 401 -10.07 8.94 -10.42
N GLU A 402 -11.07 9.84 -10.39
CA GLU A 402 -11.05 11.09 -11.16
C GLU A 402 -9.80 11.92 -10.84
N THR A 403 -9.35 11.90 -9.58
CA THR A 403 -8.20 12.72 -9.14
C THR A 403 -6.87 11.99 -9.27
N ILE A 404 -6.81 10.73 -8.85
CA ILE A 404 -5.55 9.97 -8.89
C ILE A 404 -5.21 9.45 -10.28
N GLY A 405 -6.18 9.44 -11.21
CA GLY A 405 -6.06 8.86 -12.54
C GLY A 405 -6.74 7.48 -12.64
N ARG A 406 -7.10 7.10 -13.87
CA ARG A 406 -7.76 5.83 -14.20
C ARG A 406 -6.89 5.03 -15.15
N LEU A 407 -7.01 3.70 -15.04
CA LEU A 407 -6.39 2.80 -15.99
C LEU A 407 -7.01 3.02 -17.38
N PRO A 408 -6.22 2.93 -18.46
CA PRO A 408 -6.72 3.07 -19.82
C PRO A 408 -7.55 1.84 -20.19
N GLU A 409 -8.36 1.95 -21.23
CA GLU A 409 -8.94 0.75 -21.85
C GLU A 409 -7.82 -0.21 -22.30
N LEU A 410 -7.95 -1.47 -21.90
CA LEU A 410 -7.04 -2.53 -22.33
C LEU A 410 -7.28 -2.89 -23.80
N PRO A 411 -6.23 -3.12 -24.60
CA PRO A 411 -6.36 -3.68 -25.94
C PRO A 411 -7.15 -4.98 -25.93
N GLU A 412 -8.03 -5.22 -26.90
CA GLU A 412 -8.90 -6.40 -26.85
C GLU A 412 -8.14 -7.72 -26.80
N TRP A 413 -6.95 -7.80 -27.43
CA TRP A 413 -6.18 -9.04 -27.50
C TRP A 413 -5.84 -9.60 -26.11
N ILE A 414 -5.43 -8.76 -25.14
CA ILE A 414 -5.02 -9.21 -23.79
C ILE A 414 -6.18 -9.82 -23.00
N ILE A 415 -7.41 -9.40 -23.31
CA ILE A 415 -8.62 -9.81 -22.61
C ILE A 415 -9.49 -10.82 -23.39
N SER A 416 -9.02 -11.30 -24.55
CA SER A 416 -9.83 -12.17 -25.44
C SER A 416 -9.68 -13.68 -25.18
N GLY A 417 -8.53 -14.10 -24.67
CA GLY A 417 -8.20 -15.52 -24.45
C GLY A 417 -7.15 -15.70 -23.36
N ALA A 418 -6.65 -16.92 -23.23
CA ALA A 418 -5.66 -17.28 -22.24
C ALA A 418 -4.27 -16.70 -22.55
N ILE A 419 -3.62 -16.18 -21.51
CA ILE A 419 -2.20 -15.85 -21.53
C ILE A 419 -1.44 -17.05 -20.94
N VAL A 420 -0.70 -17.73 -21.81
CA VAL A 420 0.05 -18.93 -21.46
C VAL A 420 1.42 -18.51 -20.93
N GLY A 421 1.55 -18.45 -19.60
CA GLY A 421 2.81 -18.22 -18.93
C GLY A 421 3.60 -19.51 -18.81
N MET A 422 4.71 -19.60 -19.53
CA MET A 422 5.55 -20.80 -19.55
C MET A 422 7.02 -20.46 -19.75
N GLN A 423 7.86 -21.47 -19.53
CA GLN A 423 9.31 -21.40 -19.76
C GLN A 423 9.76 -22.60 -20.60
N GLY A 424 11.00 -22.56 -21.08
CA GLY A 424 11.65 -23.72 -21.69
C GLY A 424 12.10 -23.55 -23.14
N GLY A 425 12.10 -22.32 -23.68
CA GLY A 425 12.66 -22.03 -25.01
C GLY A 425 11.72 -22.35 -26.18
N THR A 426 12.23 -22.14 -27.40
CA THR A 426 11.44 -22.21 -28.66
C THR A 426 10.71 -23.54 -28.84
N ASP A 427 11.38 -24.67 -28.62
CA ASP A 427 10.79 -26.00 -28.83
C ASP A 427 9.62 -26.29 -27.89
N ALA A 428 9.75 -25.89 -26.62
CA ALA A 428 8.68 -26.05 -25.64
C ALA A 428 7.45 -25.24 -26.04
N VAL A 429 7.64 -23.98 -26.47
CA VAL A 429 6.55 -23.10 -26.91
C VAL A 429 5.83 -23.69 -28.13
N ARG A 430 6.57 -24.14 -29.15
CA ARG A 430 5.97 -24.74 -30.35
C ARG A 430 5.14 -25.99 -30.02
N ARG A 431 5.70 -26.89 -29.21
CA ARG A 431 4.98 -28.10 -28.77
C ARG A 431 3.69 -27.78 -28.00
N ILE A 432 3.76 -26.87 -27.03
CA ILE A 432 2.58 -26.48 -26.24
C ILE A 432 1.55 -25.75 -27.11
N SER A 433 1.98 -24.93 -28.07
CA SER A 433 1.08 -24.31 -29.04
C SER A 433 0.33 -25.35 -29.88
N ASP A 434 1.01 -26.40 -30.35
CA ASP A 434 0.38 -27.51 -31.07
C ASP A 434 -0.65 -28.27 -30.22
N GLU A 435 -0.31 -28.56 -28.96
CA GLU A 435 -1.22 -29.18 -28.00
C GLU A 435 -2.46 -28.30 -27.77
N LEU A 436 -2.29 -27.00 -27.52
CA LEU A 436 -3.39 -26.06 -27.29
C LEU A 436 -4.32 -25.92 -28.50
N ARG A 437 -3.78 -25.95 -29.72
CA ARG A 437 -4.58 -26.00 -30.95
C ARG A 437 -5.43 -27.28 -31.04
N THR A 438 -4.87 -28.41 -30.63
CA THR A 438 -5.59 -29.70 -30.62
C THR A 438 -6.80 -29.69 -29.69
N TYR A 439 -6.81 -28.86 -28.64
CA TYR A 439 -7.92 -28.70 -27.70
C TYR A 439 -8.83 -27.49 -28.00
N ASP A 440 -8.60 -26.80 -29.11
CA ASP A 440 -9.28 -25.56 -29.51
C ASP A 440 -9.25 -24.51 -28.39
N VAL A 441 -8.11 -24.34 -27.72
CA VAL A 441 -7.98 -23.37 -26.63
C VAL A 441 -7.94 -21.95 -27.21
N PRO A 442 -8.81 -21.03 -26.74
CA PRO A 442 -8.65 -19.62 -27.07
C PRO A 442 -7.40 -19.06 -26.38
N VAL A 443 -6.33 -18.84 -27.15
CA VAL A 443 -5.05 -18.28 -26.65
C VAL A 443 -4.89 -16.87 -27.19
N SER A 444 -4.61 -15.92 -26.30
CA SER A 444 -4.29 -14.53 -26.67
C SER A 444 -2.79 -14.29 -26.79
N ALA A 445 -2.00 -14.87 -25.89
CA ALA A 445 -0.57 -14.65 -25.84
C ALA A 445 0.20 -15.80 -25.18
N PHE A 446 1.46 -15.95 -25.55
CA PHE A 446 2.47 -16.62 -24.73
C PHE A 446 3.25 -15.57 -23.94
N TRP A 447 3.37 -15.77 -22.63
CA TRP A 447 4.22 -14.97 -21.76
C TRP A 447 5.44 -15.80 -21.36
N LEU A 448 6.63 -15.32 -21.75
CA LEU A 448 7.89 -16.05 -21.70
C LEU A 448 8.88 -15.27 -20.83
N GLN A 449 8.85 -15.52 -19.52
CA GLN A 449 9.70 -14.77 -18.59
C GLN A 449 11.19 -15.10 -18.72
N ASP A 450 11.52 -16.33 -19.16
CA ASP A 450 12.88 -16.80 -19.38
C ASP A 450 13.43 -16.46 -20.77
N TRP A 451 12.80 -15.51 -21.48
CA TRP A 451 13.31 -14.96 -22.74
C TRP A 451 14.75 -14.43 -22.62
N VAL A 452 15.13 -13.97 -21.44
CA VAL A 452 16.49 -13.53 -21.07
C VAL A 452 17.47 -14.67 -20.75
N GLY A 453 17.00 -15.91 -20.74
CA GLY A 453 17.76 -17.07 -20.27
C GLY A 453 17.69 -17.27 -18.76
N GLN A 454 18.31 -18.35 -18.29
CA GLN A 454 18.30 -18.77 -16.89
C GLN A 454 19.71 -19.09 -16.39
N ARG A 455 19.86 -19.03 -15.07
CA ARG A 455 21.04 -19.54 -14.33
C ARG A 455 20.60 -20.39 -13.15
N GLU A 456 21.38 -21.41 -12.86
CA GLU A 456 21.18 -22.23 -11.67
C GLU A 456 21.79 -21.57 -10.44
N THR A 457 21.03 -21.53 -9.35
CA THR A 457 21.44 -20.96 -8.07
C THR A 457 21.08 -21.92 -6.93
N LEU A 458 21.57 -21.66 -5.71
CA LEU A 458 21.29 -22.51 -4.54
C LEU A 458 19.79 -22.66 -4.22
N ILE A 459 18.94 -21.74 -4.66
CA ILE A 459 17.49 -21.75 -4.41
C ILE A 459 16.68 -22.32 -5.59
N GLY A 460 17.33 -22.53 -6.74
CA GLY A 460 16.74 -23.04 -7.99
C GLY A 460 17.16 -22.22 -9.22
N SER A 461 16.48 -22.47 -10.33
CA SER A 461 16.67 -21.72 -11.57
C SER A 461 16.16 -20.28 -11.39
N GLN A 462 16.96 -19.30 -11.81
CA GLN A 462 16.67 -17.87 -11.74
C GLN A 462 16.89 -17.22 -13.11
N LEU A 463 16.16 -16.15 -13.39
CA LEU A 463 16.30 -15.39 -14.64
C LEU A 463 17.61 -14.61 -14.65
N TRP A 464 18.20 -14.42 -15.84
CA TRP A 464 19.25 -13.42 -16.02
C TRP A 464 18.63 -12.02 -16.09
N TRP A 465 18.92 -11.16 -15.11
CA TRP A 465 18.43 -9.78 -15.10
C TRP A 465 19.31 -8.88 -15.98
N ASN A 466 19.28 -9.20 -17.27
CA ASN A 466 19.87 -8.48 -18.38
C ASN A 466 18.89 -8.60 -19.55
N TRP A 467 18.11 -7.55 -19.78
CA TRP A 467 16.90 -7.51 -20.61
C TRP A 467 17.17 -7.57 -22.12
N GLU A 468 17.79 -8.65 -22.58
CA GLU A 468 17.98 -9.00 -23.98
C GLU A 468 17.61 -10.47 -24.19
N VAL A 469 17.23 -10.83 -25.42
CA VAL A 469 16.87 -12.21 -25.75
C VAL A 469 18.10 -13.14 -25.64
N ASP A 470 17.90 -14.31 -25.06
CA ASP A 470 18.84 -15.42 -25.11
C ASP A 470 18.58 -16.25 -26.37
N GLU A 471 19.35 -15.97 -27.44
CA GLU A 471 19.16 -16.59 -28.76
C GLU A 471 19.50 -18.08 -28.79
N GLU A 472 20.24 -18.63 -27.82
CA GLU A 472 20.44 -20.07 -27.73
C GLU A 472 19.19 -20.77 -27.20
N ARG A 473 18.57 -20.20 -26.15
CA ARG A 473 17.35 -20.73 -25.57
C ARG A 473 16.13 -20.51 -26.46
N TYR A 474 16.05 -19.32 -27.06
CA TYR A 474 14.98 -18.90 -27.96
C TYR A 474 15.51 -18.74 -29.39
N TRP A 475 16.08 -19.82 -29.91
CA TRP A 475 16.55 -19.87 -31.29
C TRP A 475 15.43 -19.49 -32.27
N GLY A 476 15.76 -18.67 -33.27
CA GLY A 476 14.77 -18.13 -34.21
C GLY A 476 13.69 -17.28 -33.54
N TRP A 477 14.05 -16.44 -32.56
CA TRP A 477 13.13 -15.63 -31.77
C TRP A 477 12.13 -14.83 -32.62
N LYS A 478 12.61 -14.13 -33.65
CA LYS A 478 11.76 -13.31 -34.53
C LYS A 478 10.83 -14.20 -35.37
N GLU A 479 11.32 -15.34 -35.83
CA GLU A 479 10.52 -16.34 -36.54
C GLU A 479 9.44 -16.94 -35.64
N LEU A 480 9.76 -17.27 -34.38
CA LEU A 480 8.80 -17.74 -33.38
C LEU A 480 7.70 -16.72 -33.14
N ILE A 481 8.05 -15.45 -32.91
CA ILE A 481 7.08 -14.37 -32.74
C ILE A 481 6.19 -14.24 -33.98
N LYS A 482 6.79 -14.24 -35.18
CA LYS A 482 6.05 -14.14 -36.44
C LYS A 482 5.08 -15.32 -36.63
N ASP A 483 5.51 -16.54 -36.35
CA ASP A 483 4.70 -17.75 -36.47
C ASP A 483 3.50 -17.74 -35.52
N LEU A 484 3.68 -17.26 -34.27
CA LEU A 484 2.60 -17.08 -33.31
C LEU A 484 1.67 -15.93 -33.75
N SER A 485 2.22 -14.82 -34.23
CA SER A 485 1.44 -13.68 -34.71
C SER A 485 0.57 -14.04 -35.92
N ASN A 486 1.03 -14.91 -36.82
CA ASN A 486 0.24 -15.44 -37.93
C ASN A 486 -0.97 -16.27 -37.47
N GLN A 487 -0.96 -16.72 -36.22
CA GLN A 487 -2.06 -17.43 -35.56
C GLN A 487 -2.85 -16.50 -34.63
N HIS A 488 -2.64 -15.18 -34.72
CA HIS A 488 -3.23 -14.16 -33.85
C HIS A 488 -2.84 -14.28 -32.37
N ILE A 489 -1.74 -14.97 -32.07
CA ILE A 489 -1.20 -15.13 -30.72
C ILE A 489 -0.03 -14.16 -30.53
N LYS A 490 -0.10 -13.33 -29.49
CA LYS A 490 0.97 -12.37 -29.17
C LYS A 490 2.07 -13.01 -28.32
N VAL A 491 3.23 -12.36 -28.28
CA VAL A 491 4.32 -12.72 -27.36
C VAL A 491 4.50 -11.62 -26.34
N MET A 492 4.60 -12.04 -25.08
CA MET A 492 4.90 -11.21 -23.92
C MET A 492 6.18 -11.69 -23.24
N THR A 493 6.87 -10.79 -22.56
CA THR A 493 8.19 -11.01 -21.95
C THR A 493 8.23 -10.52 -20.50
N TYR A 494 9.42 -10.31 -19.93
CA TYR A 494 9.61 -9.91 -18.54
C TYR A 494 10.76 -8.90 -18.41
N CYS A 495 10.59 -7.89 -17.57
CA CYS A 495 11.65 -6.99 -17.14
C CYS A 495 11.36 -6.45 -15.73
N ASN A 496 12.39 -5.89 -15.09
CA ASN A 496 12.26 -5.18 -13.81
C ASN A 496 13.32 -4.05 -13.74
N PRO A 497 13.26 -3.14 -12.75
CA PRO A 497 14.15 -2.00 -12.65
C PRO A 497 15.51 -2.32 -12.01
N CYS A 498 15.86 -3.59 -11.87
CA CYS A 498 17.13 -4.07 -11.34
C CYS A 498 17.97 -4.75 -12.43
N LEU A 499 19.28 -4.69 -12.27
CA LEU A 499 20.25 -5.27 -13.21
C LEU A 499 21.24 -6.13 -12.45
N ALA A 500 21.43 -7.38 -12.90
CA ALA A 500 22.47 -8.23 -12.38
C ALA A 500 23.79 -7.95 -13.12
N PRO A 501 24.95 -8.00 -12.42
CA PRO A 501 26.23 -8.13 -13.10
C PRO A 501 26.19 -9.35 -14.04
N ALA A 502 26.36 -9.10 -15.34
CA ALA A 502 26.10 -10.07 -16.39
C ALA A 502 27.39 -10.65 -17.00
N ASP A 503 28.56 -10.48 -16.37
CA ASP A 503 29.85 -10.93 -16.90
C ASP A 503 29.88 -12.44 -17.18
N GLU A 504 29.17 -13.22 -16.38
CA GLU A 504 29.04 -14.68 -16.52
C GLU A 504 27.88 -15.11 -17.43
N LYS A 505 27.02 -14.19 -17.88
CA LYS A 505 25.92 -14.52 -18.79
C LYS A 505 26.50 -14.98 -20.14
N PRO A 506 26.17 -16.20 -20.62
CA PRO A 506 26.57 -16.67 -21.93
C PRO A 506 25.81 -15.89 -23.01
N ASN A 507 26.44 -15.72 -24.17
CA ASN A 507 25.85 -15.13 -25.39
C ASN A 507 25.21 -13.75 -25.19
N LYS A 508 25.66 -12.98 -24.18
CA LYS A 508 25.23 -11.59 -24.01
C LYS A 508 25.76 -10.73 -25.17
N ARG A 509 24.94 -9.86 -25.72
CA ARG A 509 25.41 -8.80 -26.63
C ARG A 509 25.71 -7.53 -25.84
N ARG A 510 24.94 -7.29 -24.78
CA ARG A 510 25.03 -6.10 -23.93
C ARG A 510 25.20 -6.48 -22.48
N ASN A 511 25.99 -5.71 -21.74
CA ASN A 511 26.05 -5.78 -20.27
C ASN A 511 25.36 -4.54 -19.71
N LEU A 512 24.05 -4.65 -19.50
CA LEU A 512 23.21 -3.51 -19.13
C LEU A 512 23.59 -2.93 -17.76
N TYR A 513 24.08 -3.76 -16.83
CA TYR A 513 24.59 -3.29 -15.54
C TYR A 513 25.80 -2.36 -15.71
N GLU A 514 26.78 -2.76 -16.52
CA GLU A 514 27.97 -1.91 -16.78
C GLU A 514 27.61 -0.67 -17.60
N GLU A 515 26.67 -0.75 -18.55
CA GLU A 515 26.14 0.44 -19.24
C GLU A 515 25.50 1.44 -18.26
N ALA A 516 24.62 0.96 -17.38
CA ALA A 516 23.95 1.79 -16.38
C ALA A 516 24.94 2.42 -15.39
N LYS A 517 25.98 1.68 -15.00
CA LYS A 517 27.07 2.17 -14.16
C LYS A 517 27.88 3.26 -14.87
N GLN A 518 28.21 3.09 -16.15
CA GLN A 518 28.93 4.11 -16.94
C GLN A 518 28.10 5.39 -17.15
N LEU A 519 26.78 5.25 -17.27
CA LEU A 519 25.85 6.37 -17.39
C LEU A 519 25.55 7.08 -16.06
N ASP A 520 26.01 6.52 -14.94
CA ASP A 520 25.78 6.99 -13.58
C ASP A 520 24.28 7.04 -13.20
N ILE A 521 23.52 6.02 -13.62
CA ILE A 521 22.06 5.92 -13.44
C ILE A 521 21.63 4.81 -12.47
N LEU A 522 22.56 4.25 -11.70
CA LEU A 522 22.25 3.32 -10.62
C LEU A 522 22.03 4.10 -9.32
N VAL A 523 21.13 3.61 -8.47
CA VAL A 523 20.97 4.08 -7.09
C VAL A 523 22.33 3.98 -6.38
N LYS A 524 22.65 4.97 -5.54
CA LYS A 524 23.93 5.03 -4.83
C LYS A 524 23.80 4.78 -3.34
N ASP A 525 24.87 4.30 -2.73
CA ASP A 525 25.02 4.27 -1.28
C ASP A 525 25.57 5.60 -0.73
N SER A 526 25.76 5.68 0.59
CA SER A 526 26.29 6.87 1.27
C SER A 526 27.75 7.21 0.90
N GLU A 527 28.49 6.26 0.32
CA GLU A 527 29.87 6.47 -0.15
C GLU A 527 29.90 6.92 -1.63
N GLY A 528 28.75 6.96 -2.30
CA GLY A 528 28.60 7.34 -3.69
C GLY A 528 28.84 6.20 -4.69
N ASN A 529 29.00 4.97 -4.22
CA ASN A 529 29.14 3.78 -5.06
C ASN A 529 27.77 3.27 -5.50
N PRO A 530 27.67 2.51 -6.62
CA PRO A 530 26.44 1.80 -6.96
C PRO A 530 25.97 0.93 -5.80
N TYR A 531 24.70 1.11 -5.42
CA TYR A 531 24.08 0.38 -4.34
C TYR A 531 23.76 -1.04 -4.82
N MET A 532 24.47 -2.01 -4.25
CA MET A 532 24.24 -3.43 -4.51
C MET A 532 23.22 -3.99 -3.52
N VAL A 533 21.98 -4.17 -3.99
CA VAL A 533 20.87 -4.70 -3.19
C VAL A 533 20.98 -6.23 -3.13
N PRO A 534 21.06 -6.84 -1.94
CA PRO A 534 21.12 -8.29 -1.83
C PRO A 534 19.77 -8.92 -2.16
N ASN A 535 19.69 -9.66 -3.26
CA ASN A 535 18.54 -10.50 -3.56
C ASN A 535 18.75 -11.93 -3.00
N THR A 536 17.77 -12.82 -3.18
CA THR A 536 17.77 -14.17 -2.60
C THR A 536 18.94 -15.03 -3.10
N ALA A 537 19.38 -14.82 -4.35
CA ALA A 537 20.44 -15.62 -4.96
C ALA A 537 21.70 -14.84 -5.39
N PHE A 538 21.60 -13.53 -5.62
CA PHE A 538 22.68 -12.68 -6.14
C PHE A 538 22.41 -11.22 -5.79
N ASP A 539 23.43 -10.37 -5.84
CA ASP A 539 23.28 -8.94 -5.63
C ASP A 539 22.96 -8.24 -6.97
N VAL A 540 22.20 -7.14 -6.90
CA VAL A 540 21.74 -6.40 -8.08
C VAL A 540 21.94 -4.90 -7.91
N GLY A 541 22.25 -4.22 -9.01
CA GLY A 541 22.16 -2.76 -9.08
C GLY A 541 20.73 -2.36 -9.39
N MET A 542 20.19 -1.40 -8.65
CA MET A 542 18.85 -0.86 -8.88
C MET A 542 18.95 0.44 -9.68
N LEU A 543 18.07 0.64 -10.66
CA LEU A 543 18.04 1.86 -11.46
C LEU A 543 17.54 3.05 -10.63
N ASP A 544 18.22 4.19 -10.72
CA ASP A 544 17.73 5.45 -10.20
C ASP A 544 16.72 6.05 -11.17
N LEU A 545 15.43 5.82 -10.90
CA LEU A 545 14.34 6.30 -11.75
C LEU A 545 14.12 7.82 -11.67
N THR A 546 14.80 8.50 -10.75
CA THR A 546 14.77 9.96 -10.61
C THR A 546 15.79 10.64 -11.52
N HIS A 547 16.79 9.90 -11.98
CA HIS A 547 17.81 10.42 -12.89
C HIS A 547 17.23 10.63 -14.30
N PRO A 548 17.41 11.81 -14.93
CA PRO A 548 16.74 12.17 -16.19
C PRO A 548 17.10 11.29 -17.39
N LYS A 549 18.26 10.63 -17.37
CA LYS A 549 18.69 9.70 -18.43
C LYS A 549 18.08 8.30 -18.32
N THR A 550 17.62 7.90 -17.13
CA THR A 550 17.21 6.51 -16.86
C THR A 550 16.01 6.11 -17.71
N ALA A 551 14.98 6.98 -17.76
CA ALA A 551 13.78 6.72 -18.53
C ALA A 551 14.11 6.50 -20.02
N THR A 552 14.85 7.43 -20.64
CA THR A 552 15.22 7.33 -22.06
C THR A 552 16.04 6.07 -22.36
N TRP A 553 17.03 5.76 -21.52
CA TRP A 553 17.86 4.57 -21.71
C TRP A 553 17.04 3.28 -21.57
N PHE A 554 16.18 3.18 -20.56
CA PHE A 554 15.38 1.97 -20.35
C PHE A 554 14.30 1.80 -21.43
N LYS A 555 13.65 2.88 -21.86
CA LYS A 555 12.69 2.85 -22.97
C LYS A 555 13.31 2.30 -24.25
N GLN A 556 14.58 2.59 -24.53
CA GLN A 556 15.28 2.06 -25.69
C GLN A 556 15.41 0.52 -25.65
N ILE A 557 15.67 -0.05 -24.47
CA ILE A 557 15.74 -1.50 -24.29
C ILE A 557 14.37 -2.13 -24.56
N LEU A 558 13.31 -1.54 -24.03
CA LEU A 558 11.95 -2.01 -24.28
C LEU A 558 11.55 -1.86 -25.76
N LEU A 559 11.97 -0.79 -26.44
CA LEU A 559 11.74 -0.60 -27.87
C LEU A 559 12.39 -1.70 -28.70
N GLU A 560 13.61 -2.13 -28.36
CA GLU A 560 14.28 -3.26 -29.04
C GLU A 560 13.42 -4.53 -29.00
N MET A 561 12.77 -4.81 -27.85
CA MET A 561 11.85 -5.95 -27.70
C MET A 561 10.59 -5.78 -28.56
N VAL A 562 10.03 -4.57 -28.57
CA VAL A 562 8.83 -4.23 -29.36
C VAL A 562 9.10 -4.34 -30.86
N ASP A 563 10.30 -3.92 -31.31
CA ASP A 563 10.77 -4.00 -32.70
C ASP A 563 10.93 -5.46 -33.17
N ASP A 564 11.22 -6.39 -32.24
CA ASP A 564 11.21 -7.84 -32.51
C ASP A 564 9.79 -8.43 -32.65
N GLY A 565 8.76 -7.66 -32.27
CA GLY A 565 7.36 -8.05 -32.37
C GLY A 565 6.69 -8.38 -31.03
N VAL A 566 7.38 -8.19 -29.90
CA VAL A 566 6.78 -8.32 -28.56
C VAL A 566 5.65 -7.30 -28.40
N ARG A 567 4.55 -7.69 -27.73
CA ARG A 567 3.38 -6.83 -27.48
C ARG A 567 3.06 -6.63 -26.01
N GLY A 568 3.82 -7.23 -25.12
CA GLY A 568 3.68 -6.92 -23.70
C GLY A 568 4.75 -7.52 -22.82
N TRP A 569 4.72 -7.17 -21.54
CA TRP A 569 5.67 -7.68 -20.57
C TRP A 569 5.14 -7.60 -19.14
N MET A 570 5.65 -8.46 -18.27
CA MET A 570 5.61 -8.21 -16.84
C MET A 570 6.66 -7.13 -16.53
N ALA A 571 6.23 -6.00 -15.96
CA ALA A 571 7.09 -4.96 -15.40
C ALA A 571 7.12 -5.15 -13.88
N ASP A 572 7.97 -6.09 -13.45
CA ASP A 572 8.03 -6.61 -12.08
C ASP A 572 8.77 -5.64 -11.14
N PHE A 573 8.70 -5.92 -9.83
CA PHE A 573 9.29 -5.16 -8.73
C PHE A 573 8.79 -3.71 -8.63
N GLY A 574 9.49 -2.91 -7.81
CA GLY A 574 9.17 -1.53 -7.45
C GLY A 574 9.23 -1.29 -5.95
N GLU A 575 9.09 -2.36 -5.17
CA GLU A 575 8.96 -2.37 -3.70
C GLU A 575 10.28 -2.45 -2.93
N GLY A 576 11.41 -2.47 -3.64
CA GLY A 576 12.71 -2.81 -3.07
C GLY A 576 13.65 -1.63 -2.85
N LEU A 577 13.22 -0.38 -3.04
CA LEU A 577 14.13 0.77 -2.95
C LEU A 577 14.69 0.86 -1.52
N PRO A 578 16.01 0.85 -1.31
CA PRO A 578 16.53 0.95 0.04
C PRO A 578 16.22 2.30 0.69
N VAL A 579 15.88 2.28 1.98
CA VAL A 579 15.53 3.52 2.70
C VAL A 579 16.74 4.36 3.13
N ASP A 580 17.95 3.87 2.84
CA ASP A 580 19.22 4.59 2.96
C ASP A 580 19.88 4.88 1.60
N ALA A 581 19.10 4.79 0.52
CA ALA A 581 19.55 5.13 -0.83
C ALA A 581 19.90 6.63 -0.97
N VAL A 582 20.87 6.92 -1.82
CA VAL A 582 21.16 8.26 -2.32
C VAL A 582 20.71 8.33 -3.77
N LEU A 583 19.72 9.19 -4.04
CA LEU A 583 19.10 9.39 -5.35
C LEU A 583 19.57 10.69 -5.99
N TYR A 584 19.57 10.73 -7.32
CA TYR A 584 19.90 11.91 -8.12
C TYR A 584 19.01 13.11 -7.79
N SER A 585 17.72 12.89 -7.52
CA SER A 585 16.78 13.95 -7.12
C SER A 585 17.12 14.63 -5.81
N GLY A 586 17.91 13.99 -4.93
CA GLY A 586 18.14 14.42 -3.56
C GLY A 586 16.91 14.34 -2.65
N GLU A 587 15.84 13.65 -3.08
CA GLU A 587 14.63 13.48 -2.28
C GLU A 587 14.86 12.54 -1.10
N ASP A 588 14.03 12.64 -0.06
CA ASP A 588 14.11 11.73 1.09
C ASP A 588 13.84 10.27 0.65
N PRO A 589 14.76 9.32 0.94
CA PRO A 589 14.64 7.96 0.43
C PRO A 589 13.44 7.18 0.99
N ILE A 590 12.89 7.55 2.15
CA ILE A 590 11.70 6.88 2.70
C ILE A 590 10.46 7.29 1.91
N SER A 591 10.30 8.59 1.60
CA SER A 591 9.21 9.04 0.74
C SER A 591 9.41 8.59 -0.72
N ALA A 592 10.67 8.56 -1.20
CA ALA A 592 11.02 7.99 -2.51
C ALA A 592 10.62 6.51 -2.64
N HIS A 593 10.76 5.74 -1.56
CA HIS A 593 10.45 4.32 -1.54
C HIS A 593 9.00 4.04 -1.97
N ASN A 594 8.04 4.73 -1.34
CA ASN A 594 6.62 4.58 -1.69
C ASN A 594 6.31 5.11 -3.10
N ARG A 595 7.08 6.08 -3.60
CA ARG A 595 6.91 6.67 -4.94
C ARG A 595 7.51 5.82 -6.05
N TYR A 596 8.51 5.00 -5.75
CA TYR A 596 9.30 4.25 -6.72
C TYR A 596 8.45 3.39 -7.67
N PRO A 597 7.45 2.61 -7.21
CA PRO A 597 6.57 1.86 -8.12
C PRO A 597 5.84 2.73 -9.15
N GLU A 598 5.47 3.96 -8.80
CA GLU A 598 4.79 4.88 -9.72
C GLU A 598 5.75 5.45 -10.77
N LEU A 599 7.00 5.75 -10.42
CA LEU A 599 8.02 6.14 -11.39
C LEU A 599 8.31 5.01 -12.37
N TRP A 600 8.36 3.78 -11.86
CA TRP A 600 8.54 2.59 -12.69
C TRP A 600 7.37 2.40 -13.65
N ALA A 601 6.14 2.50 -13.17
CA ALA A 601 4.93 2.43 -13.99
C ALA A 601 4.91 3.54 -15.05
N LYS A 602 5.33 4.76 -14.69
CA LYS A 602 5.35 5.92 -15.57
C LYS A 602 6.27 5.71 -16.77
N ILE A 603 7.49 5.19 -16.57
CA ILE A 603 8.44 4.93 -17.67
C ILE A 603 7.83 3.97 -18.69
N ASN A 604 7.22 2.88 -18.21
CA ASN A 604 6.55 1.89 -19.05
C ASN A 604 5.34 2.51 -19.77
N ARG A 605 4.53 3.32 -19.07
CA ARG A 605 3.36 3.99 -19.67
C ARG A 605 3.75 4.94 -20.79
N GLU A 606 4.70 5.83 -20.52
CA GLU A 606 5.11 6.82 -21.51
C GLU A 606 5.63 6.15 -22.78
N LEU A 607 6.35 5.03 -22.66
CA LEU A 607 6.74 4.23 -23.83
C LEU A 607 5.53 3.77 -24.64
N VAL A 608 4.52 3.19 -23.99
CA VAL A 608 3.31 2.70 -24.67
C VAL A 608 2.59 3.84 -25.39
N GLU A 609 2.47 5.00 -24.75
CA GLU A 609 1.83 6.19 -25.34
C GLU A 609 2.64 6.75 -26.51
N GLU A 610 3.97 6.88 -26.35
CA GLU A 610 4.89 7.33 -27.40
C GLU A 610 4.85 6.39 -28.61
N TRP A 611 4.90 5.08 -28.38
CA TRP A 611 4.79 4.07 -29.43
C TRP A 611 3.45 4.19 -30.14
N LYS A 612 2.34 4.18 -29.39
CA LYS A 612 0.97 4.26 -29.94
C LYS A 612 0.73 5.53 -30.76
N SER A 613 1.38 6.64 -30.42
CA SER A 613 1.29 7.91 -31.16
C SER A 613 1.93 7.85 -32.55
N LYS A 614 2.91 6.97 -32.74
CA LYS A 614 3.67 6.77 -34.00
C LYS A 614 3.18 5.56 -34.80
N SER A 615 2.37 4.70 -34.19
CA SER A 615 1.83 3.47 -34.80
C SER A 615 0.73 3.74 -35.83
N SER A 616 0.65 2.87 -36.84
CA SER A 616 -0.49 2.76 -37.75
C SER A 616 -1.75 2.27 -37.02
N ASP A 617 -2.94 2.43 -37.62
CA ASP A 617 -4.18 2.02 -36.98
C ASP A 617 -4.25 0.50 -36.70
N LYS A 618 -3.69 -0.32 -37.60
CA LYS A 618 -3.56 -1.77 -37.39
C LYS A 618 -2.67 -2.10 -36.19
N GLU A 619 -1.62 -1.35 -35.96
CA GLU A 619 -0.74 -1.52 -34.80
C GLU A 619 -1.39 -1.01 -33.51
N LYS A 620 -2.29 -0.03 -33.58
CA LYS A 620 -3.06 0.43 -32.40
C LYS A 620 -4.05 -0.62 -31.91
N GLU A 621 -4.56 -1.50 -32.77
CA GLU A 621 -5.36 -2.67 -32.36
C GLU A 621 -4.52 -3.68 -31.56
N ASP A 622 -3.25 -3.82 -31.96
CA ASP A 622 -2.23 -4.65 -31.31
C ASP A 622 -1.40 -3.85 -30.28
N SER A 623 -1.99 -2.85 -29.62
CA SER A 623 -1.23 -1.95 -28.75
C SER A 623 -0.56 -2.69 -27.58
N LEU A 624 0.55 -2.11 -27.11
CA LEU A 624 1.40 -2.69 -26.07
C LEU A 624 0.68 -2.75 -24.72
N VAL A 625 0.95 -3.79 -23.94
CA VAL A 625 0.42 -3.95 -22.57
C VAL A 625 1.51 -4.40 -21.62
N PHE A 626 1.66 -3.72 -20.49
CA PHE A 626 2.46 -4.20 -19.38
C PHE A 626 1.62 -4.43 -18.14
N PHE A 627 2.09 -5.31 -17.25
CA PHE A 627 1.45 -5.55 -15.96
C PHE A 627 2.43 -5.56 -14.79
N MET A 628 1.96 -5.12 -13.62
CA MET A 628 2.80 -4.81 -12.45
C MET A 628 2.17 -5.32 -11.15
N ARG A 629 2.99 -5.59 -10.12
CA ARG A 629 2.52 -5.93 -8.76
C ARG A 629 2.61 -4.74 -7.81
N ALA A 630 3.72 -4.02 -7.88
CA ALA A 630 3.99 -2.92 -6.96
C ALA A 630 3.20 -1.69 -7.35
N GLY A 631 2.73 -0.96 -6.36
CA GLY A 631 1.98 0.26 -6.59
C GLY A 631 1.87 1.14 -5.36
N PHE A 632 1.39 2.34 -5.60
CA PHE A 632 0.97 3.27 -4.57
C PHE A 632 -0.24 4.06 -5.08
N ARG A 633 -0.60 5.16 -4.42
CA ARG A 633 -1.84 5.92 -4.66
C ARG A 633 -2.10 6.29 -6.13
N ASP A 634 -1.10 6.80 -6.85
CA ASP A 634 -1.24 7.28 -8.24
C ASP A 634 -0.87 6.20 -9.28
N SER A 635 -0.56 4.97 -8.85
CA SER A 635 -0.30 3.87 -9.78
C SER A 635 -1.43 3.64 -10.80
N PRO A 636 -2.74 3.78 -10.47
CA PRO A 636 -3.82 3.70 -11.45
C PRO A 636 -3.69 4.66 -12.66
N LYS A 637 -3.02 5.81 -12.50
CA LYS A 637 -2.73 6.73 -13.61
C LYS A 637 -1.76 6.15 -14.64
N TRP A 638 -0.75 5.45 -14.15
CA TRP A 638 0.39 5.02 -14.95
C TRP A 638 0.29 3.54 -15.34
N GLY A 639 -0.15 2.67 -14.44
CA GLY A 639 -0.30 1.23 -14.68
C GLY A 639 -1.40 0.90 -15.70
N MET A 640 -1.17 -0.10 -16.55
CA MET A 640 -2.17 -0.58 -17.52
C MET A 640 -2.97 -1.76 -17.00
N LEU A 641 -2.32 -2.67 -16.29
CA LEU A 641 -2.87 -3.89 -15.72
C LEU A 641 -2.08 -4.22 -14.46
N PHE A 642 -2.74 -4.72 -13.42
CA PHE A 642 -2.08 -5.20 -12.22
C PHE A 642 -2.19 -6.72 -12.10
N TRP A 643 -1.25 -7.32 -11.38
CA TRP A 643 -1.39 -8.68 -10.87
C TRP A 643 -1.03 -8.72 -9.39
N GLU A 644 -1.61 -9.67 -8.69
CA GLU A 644 -1.60 -9.77 -7.23
C GLU A 644 -0.25 -10.17 -6.60
N GLY A 645 0.83 -10.30 -7.37
CA GLY A 645 2.09 -10.79 -6.84
C GLY A 645 2.10 -12.29 -6.54
N ASP A 646 2.88 -12.67 -5.53
CA ASP A 646 3.41 -14.02 -5.39
C ASP A 646 2.64 -14.88 -4.36
N GLN A 647 1.37 -15.19 -4.60
CA GLN A 647 0.62 -16.08 -3.70
C GLN A 647 1.31 -17.45 -3.54
N MET A 648 1.20 -18.08 -2.38
CA MET A 648 1.62 -19.47 -2.24
C MET A 648 0.74 -20.42 -3.06
N VAL A 649 1.34 -21.55 -3.45
CA VAL A 649 0.63 -22.70 -4.04
C VAL A 649 -0.18 -23.46 -2.97
N SER A 650 -1.13 -22.77 -2.32
CA SER A 650 -1.83 -23.23 -1.12
C SER A 650 -3.32 -22.87 -1.05
N TRP A 651 -4.02 -23.50 -0.11
CA TRP A 651 -5.42 -23.20 0.27
C TRP A 651 -5.51 -22.27 1.49
N GLN A 652 -4.39 -21.70 1.92
CA GLN A 652 -4.32 -20.92 3.15
C GLN A 652 -5.04 -19.57 2.99
N THR A 653 -5.36 -18.95 4.12
CA THR A 653 -6.28 -17.81 4.15
C THR A 653 -5.59 -16.51 3.77
N ASN A 654 -4.36 -16.31 4.23
CA ASN A 654 -3.65 -15.04 4.10
C ASN A 654 -2.67 -15.01 2.92
N ASP A 655 -2.35 -16.15 2.32
CA ASP A 655 -1.39 -16.23 1.20
C ASP A 655 -1.66 -17.41 0.27
N GLY A 656 -2.91 -17.64 -0.12
CA GLY A 656 -3.32 -18.73 -1.01
C GLY A 656 -4.49 -18.33 -1.91
N ILE A 657 -5.23 -19.29 -2.44
CA ILE A 657 -6.38 -19.00 -3.33
C ILE A 657 -7.48 -18.15 -2.65
N LYS A 658 -7.56 -18.12 -1.31
CA LYS A 658 -8.48 -17.25 -0.58
C LYS A 658 -8.02 -15.80 -0.60
N SER A 659 -6.73 -15.58 -0.34
CA SER A 659 -6.15 -14.24 -0.32
C SER A 659 -6.16 -13.61 -1.70
N SER A 660 -6.09 -14.39 -2.78
CA SER A 660 -6.21 -13.85 -4.13
C SER A 660 -7.57 -13.18 -4.36
N VAL A 661 -8.67 -13.77 -3.86
CA VAL A 661 -9.98 -13.12 -3.94
C VAL A 661 -10.01 -11.84 -3.09
N VAL A 662 -9.39 -11.82 -1.91
CA VAL A 662 -9.33 -10.59 -1.09
C VAL A 662 -8.50 -9.50 -1.79
N GLY A 663 -7.37 -9.86 -2.40
CA GLY A 663 -6.51 -8.95 -3.19
C GLY A 663 -7.27 -8.33 -4.35
N LEU A 664 -7.92 -9.16 -5.16
CA LEU A 664 -8.78 -8.74 -6.28
C LEU A 664 -9.82 -7.69 -5.87
N LEU A 665 -10.51 -7.90 -4.74
CA LEU A 665 -11.62 -7.04 -4.31
C LEU A 665 -11.14 -5.76 -3.61
N SER A 666 -10.13 -5.85 -2.77
CA SER A 666 -9.57 -4.70 -2.04
C SER A 666 -8.83 -3.74 -2.99
N SER A 667 -8.08 -4.27 -3.97
CA SER A 667 -7.40 -3.46 -4.96
C SER A 667 -8.41 -2.73 -5.86
N GLY A 668 -9.50 -3.42 -6.24
CA GLY A 668 -10.59 -2.81 -7.00
C GLY A 668 -11.26 -1.63 -6.28
N ILE A 669 -11.52 -1.76 -4.97
CA ILE A 669 -12.02 -0.65 -4.13
C ILE A 669 -11.03 0.51 -4.09
N SER A 670 -9.73 0.21 -4.17
CA SER A 670 -8.63 1.18 -4.10
C SER A 670 -8.19 1.73 -5.46
N GLY A 671 -9.00 1.55 -6.52
CA GLY A 671 -8.77 2.15 -7.85
C GLY A 671 -7.97 1.28 -8.83
N TYR A 672 -7.50 0.10 -8.43
CA TYR A 672 -6.82 -0.87 -9.32
C TYR A 672 -7.88 -1.70 -10.06
N ALA A 673 -8.55 -1.07 -11.03
CA ALA A 673 -9.76 -1.63 -11.65
C ALA A 673 -9.53 -2.94 -12.43
N PHE A 674 -8.29 -3.20 -12.87
CA PHE A 674 -7.88 -4.42 -13.55
C PHE A 674 -6.79 -5.11 -12.73
N ASN A 675 -7.14 -6.25 -12.15
CA ASN A 675 -6.22 -7.09 -11.40
C ASN A 675 -6.45 -8.57 -11.68
N HIS A 676 -5.44 -9.40 -11.51
CA HIS A 676 -5.54 -10.85 -11.68
C HIS A 676 -4.48 -11.59 -10.86
N SER A 677 -4.69 -12.89 -10.61
CA SER A 677 -3.70 -13.75 -9.95
C SER A 677 -3.01 -14.68 -10.94
N ASP A 678 -1.86 -15.21 -10.55
CA ASP A 678 -1.27 -16.37 -11.20
C ASP A 678 -2.20 -17.58 -11.02
N ILE A 679 -2.68 -18.17 -12.12
CA ILE A 679 -3.47 -19.40 -12.04
C ILE A 679 -2.64 -20.50 -11.37
N GLY A 680 -3.04 -20.86 -10.16
CA GLY A 680 -2.40 -21.87 -9.33
C GLY A 680 -1.40 -21.34 -8.29
N GLY A 681 -1.23 -20.02 -8.17
CA GLY A 681 -0.25 -19.36 -7.30
C GLY A 681 1.18 -19.47 -7.83
N TYR A 682 2.15 -18.89 -7.13
CA TYR A 682 3.56 -18.83 -7.54
C TYR A 682 4.50 -19.55 -6.57
N CYS A 683 4.44 -19.16 -5.28
CA CYS A 683 5.48 -19.48 -4.32
C CYS A 683 5.40 -20.93 -3.85
N THR A 684 6.42 -21.70 -4.22
CA THR A 684 6.59 -23.11 -3.86
C THR A 684 7.69 -23.25 -2.82
N VAL A 685 7.35 -23.83 -1.67
CA VAL A 685 8.29 -24.07 -0.58
C VAL A 685 8.47 -25.56 -0.40
N ASN A 686 9.69 -26.04 -0.61
CA ASN A 686 10.03 -27.47 -0.56
C ASN A 686 11.16 -27.71 0.43
N LEU A 687 10.86 -27.53 1.72
CA LEU A 687 11.78 -27.78 2.83
C LEU A 687 11.59 -29.21 3.37
N PRO A 688 12.57 -29.77 4.11
CA PRO A 688 12.49 -31.15 4.59
C PRO A 688 11.19 -31.49 5.36
N ILE A 689 10.69 -30.54 6.17
CA ILE A 689 9.53 -30.72 7.06
C ILE A 689 8.28 -29.96 6.55
N VAL A 690 8.47 -28.95 5.70
CA VAL A 690 7.39 -28.07 5.22
C VAL A 690 7.39 -28.06 3.69
N LYS A 691 6.36 -28.65 3.08
CA LYS A 691 6.24 -28.80 1.63
C LYS A 691 4.90 -28.26 1.14
N TYR A 692 4.95 -27.19 0.38
CA TYR A 692 3.85 -26.62 -0.37
C TYR A 692 4.17 -26.78 -1.85
N ARG A 693 3.37 -27.59 -2.53
CA ARG A 693 3.45 -27.84 -3.97
C ARG A 693 2.05 -27.68 -4.54
N ARG A 694 1.97 -27.14 -5.75
CA ARG A 694 0.71 -26.97 -6.45
C ARG A 694 0.13 -28.33 -6.79
N SER A 695 -0.93 -28.71 -6.10
CA SER A 695 -1.72 -29.90 -6.45
C SER A 695 -2.54 -29.65 -7.71
N GLN A 696 -2.87 -30.71 -8.45
CA GLN A 696 -3.80 -30.65 -9.57
C GLN A 696 -5.11 -29.98 -9.17
N GLU A 697 -5.78 -30.43 -8.11
CA GLU A 697 -7.06 -29.85 -7.64
C GLU A 697 -6.97 -28.33 -7.43
N LEU A 698 -5.93 -27.85 -6.75
CA LEU A 698 -5.71 -26.42 -6.54
C LEU A 698 -5.60 -25.66 -7.86
N LEU A 699 -4.83 -26.19 -8.82
CA LEU A 699 -4.68 -25.61 -10.14
C LEU A 699 -6.04 -25.53 -10.87
N LEU A 700 -6.83 -26.61 -10.85
CA LEU A 700 -8.14 -26.66 -11.51
C LEU A 700 -9.13 -25.65 -10.91
N ARG A 701 -9.17 -25.52 -9.58
CA ARG A 701 -10.01 -24.51 -8.90
C ARG A 701 -9.56 -23.08 -9.17
N TRP A 702 -8.26 -22.86 -9.30
CA TRP A 702 -7.74 -21.52 -9.61
C TRP A 702 -7.99 -21.13 -11.08
N MET A 703 -8.03 -22.10 -12.00
CA MET A 703 -8.53 -21.89 -13.38
C MET A 703 -10.01 -21.51 -13.37
N GLU A 704 -10.83 -22.21 -12.59
CA GLU A 704 -12.26 -21.86 -12.45
C GLU A 704 -12.43 -20.42 -11.93
N LEU A 705 -11.69 -20.04 -10.88
CA LEU A 705 -11.70 -18.68 -10.32
C LEU A 705 -11.33 -17.63 -11.38
N ASN A 706 -10.15 -17.76 -12.02
CA ASN A 706 -9.67 -16.76 -12.98
C ASN A 706 -10.46 -16.75 -14.30
N SER A 707 -11.27 -17.77 -14.59
CA SER A 707 -12.17 -17.71 -15.75
C SER A 707 -13.19 -16.57 -15.63
N PHE A 708 -13.37 -16.01 -14.43
CA PHE A 708 -14.25 -14.89 -14.10
C PHE A 708 -13.50 -13.65 -13.57
N THR A 709 -12.20 -13.50 -13.87
CA THR A 709 -11.40 -12.29 -13.57
C THR A 709 -11.04 -11.55 -14.87
N PRO A 710 -10.55 -10.29 -14.83
CA PRO A 710 -10.19 -9.50 -16.02
C PRO A 710 -9.26 -10.21 -17.02
N VAL A 711 -8.27 -10.94 -16.51
CA VAL A 711 -7.20 -11.59 -17.29
C VAL A 711 -6.99 -13.02 -16.80
N PHE A 712 -6.92 -13.97 -17.74
CA PHE A 712 -6.70 -15.39 -17.47
C PHE A 712 -5.26 -15.78 -17.84
N ARG A 713 -4.35 -15.69 -16.85
CA ARG A 713 -2.91 -15.93 -17.06
C ARG A 713 -2.39 -17.07 -16.17
N THR A 714 -1.62 -17.96 -16.78
CA THR A 714 -0.90 -19.04 -16.08
C THR A 714 0.50 -18.60 -15.67
N HIS A 715 1.08 -19.31 -14.71
CA HIS A 715 2.49 -19.20 -14.36
C HIS A 715 3.01 -20.54 -13.85
N GLU A 716 4.20 -20.96 -14.27
CA GLU A 716 4.82 -22.20 -13.77
C GLU A 716 5.26 -22.17 -12.30
N GLY A 717 5.40 -20.96 -11.72
CA GLY A 717 5.94 -20.71 -10.39
C GLY A 717 7.46 -20.79 -10.32
N ASN A 718 8.01 -20.59 -9.11
CA ASN A 718 9.46 -20.59 -8.86
C ASN A 718 10.12 -21.98 -8.92
N LYS A 719 9.35 -23.08 -8.87
CA LYS A 719 9.86 -24.47 -8.97
C LYS A 719 8.98 -25.34 -9.86
N PRO A 720 9.00 -25.14 -11.20
CA PRO A 720 8.07 -25.77 -12.13
C PRO A 720 8.00 -27.30 -12.04
N SER A 721 9.16 -27.96 -11.89
CA SER A 721 9.31 -29.42 -11.97
C SER A 721 8.59 -30.20 -10.87
N CYS A 722 8.19 -29.55 -9.77
CA CYS A 722 7.52 -30.21 -8.65
C CYS A 722 6.05 -29.81 -8.48
N ASN A 723 5.52 -28.98 -9.38
CA ASN A 723 4.16 -28.46 -9.37
C ASN A 723 3.35 -29.03 -10.52
N SER A 724 2.04 -29.20 -10.31
CA SER A 724 1.11 -29.40 -11.42
C SER A 724 1.08 -28.15 -12.30
N GLN A 725 1.18 -28.35 -13.60
CA GLN A 725 1.03 -27.35 -14.65
C GLN A 725 -0.22 -27.64 -15.46
N PHE A 726 -0.70 -26.67 -16.22
CA PHE A 726 -1.90 -26.86 -17.05
C PHE A 726 -1.68 -27.95 -18.11
N TYR A 727 -0.43 -28.14 -18.55
CA TYR A 727 -0.03 -29.17 -19.51
C TYR A 727 0.54 -30.44 -18.86
N SER A 728 0.42 -30.64 -17.54
CA SER A 728 1.01 -31.81 -16.88
C SER A 728 0.41 -33.15 -17.32
N ASN A 729 -0.88 -33.17 -17.65
CA ASN A 729 -1.58 -34.34 -18.16
C ASN A 729 -2.83 -33.94 -18.97
N LYS A 730 -3.53 -34.94 -19.53
CA LYS A 730 -4.74 -34.71 -20.33
C LYS A 730 -5.88 -34.05 -19.54
N GLU A 731 -6.01 -34.36 -18.24
CA GLU A 731 -7.08 -33.81 -17.40
C GLU A 731 -6.86 -32.31 -17.15
N THR A 732 -5.63 -31.91 -16.76
CA THR A 732 -5.29 -30.51 -16.56
C THR A 732 -5.43 -29.71 -17.85
N LEU A 733 -5.02 -30.28 -18.98
CA LEU A 733 -5.05 -29.60 -20.28
C LEU A 733 -6.50 -29.45 -20.78
N SER A 734 -7.33 -30.48 -20.61
CA SER A 734 -8.75 -30.45 -20.96
C SER A 734 -9.53 -29.44 -20.10
N HIS A 735 -9.22 -29.37 -18.80
CA HIS A 735 -9.84 -28.40 -17.90
C HIS A 735 -9.39 -26.97 -18.19
N PHE A 736 -8.11 -26.76 -18.53
CA PHE A 736 -7.60 -25.48 -19.01
C PHE A 736 -8.32 -25.04 -20.29
N ALA A 737 -8.49 -25.94 -21.26
CA ALA A 737 -9.25 -25.67 -22.48
C ALA A 737 -10.71 -25.25 -22.18
N ARG A 738 -11.39 -26.02 -21.30
CA ARG A 738 -12.76 -25.72 -20.87
C ARG A 738 -12.87 -24.33 -20.21
N THR A 739 -11.98 -24.03 -19.27
CA THR A 739 -12.01 -22.75 -18.51
C THR A 739 -11.59 -21.55 -19.35
N ALA A 740 -10.65 -21.71 -20.29
CA ALA A 740 -10.31 -20.69 -21.28
C ALA A 740 -11.50 -20.38 -22.22
N LYS A 741 -12.27 -21.40 -22.64
CA LYS A 741 -13.52 -21.19 -23.41
C LYS A 741 -14.58 -20.47 -22.60
N ILE A 742 -14.77 -20.82 -21.32
CA ILE A 742 -15.66 -20.10 -20.40
C ILE A 742 -15.23 -18.62 -20.28
N TYR A 743 -13.94 -18.37 -20.10
CA TYR A 743 -13.38 -17.02 -20.06
C TYR A 743 -13.69 -16.23 -21.35
N SER A 744 -13.48 -16.83 -22.52
CA SER A 744 -13.78 -16.18 -23.81
C SER A 744 -15.29 -15.98 -24.04
N ALA A 745 -16.16 -16.84 -23.48
CA ALA A 745 -17.61 -16.77 -23.68
C ALA A 745 -18.25 -15.47 -23.15
N TRP A 746 -17.64 -14.79 -22.17
CA TRP A 746 -18.11 -13.49 -21.69
C TRP A 746 -17.23 -12.30 -22.10
N LYS A 747 -16.34 -12.47 -23.10
CA LYS A 747 -15.51 -11.38 -23.64
C LYS A 747 -16.33 -10.12 -23.94
N PHE A 748 -17.52 -10.25 -24.54
CA PHE A 748 -18.37 -9.11 -24.89
C PHE A 748 -18.71 -8.23 -23.68
N TYR A 749 -19.00 -8.83 -22.52
CA TYR A 749 -19.29 -8.11 -21.30
C TYR A 749 -18.02 -7.56 -20.65
N ARG A 750 -16.93 -8.35 -20.69
CA ARG A 750 -15.61 -7.91 -20.22
C ARG A 750 -15.16 -6.62 -20.90
N VAL A 751 -15.33 -6.50 -22.22
CA VAL A 751 -15.03 -5.27 -22.99
C VAL A 751 -15.86 -4.09 -22.47
N GLN A 752 -17.13 -4.29 -22.13
CA GLN A 752 -17.97 -3.25 -21.54
C GLN A 752 -17.47 -2.83 -20.15
N LEU A 753 -17.08 -3.79 -19.30
CA LEU A 753 -16.55 -3.51 -17.97
C LEU A 753 -15.18 -2.82 -18.01
N VAL A 754 -14.33 -3.16 -18.98
CA VAL A 754 -13.06 -2.45 -19.21
C VAL A 754 -13.30 -0.99 -19.59
N LYS A 755 -14.29 -0.72 -20.43
CA LYS A 755 -14.70 0.65 -20.78
C LYS A 755 -15.26 1.39 -19.56
N GLU A 756 -16.12 0.75 -18.79
CA GLU A 756 -16.68 1.32 -17.57
C GLU A 756 -15.58 1.66 -16.55
N ALA A 757 -14.60 0.77 -16.38
CA ALA A 757 -13.44 1.02 -15.52
C ALA A 757 -12.59 2.20 -16.00
N ALA A 758 -12.31 2.33 -17.29
CA ALA A 758 -11.56 3.47 -17.83
C ALA A 758 -12.33 4.80 -17.67
N GLN A 759 -13.67 4.76 -17.78
CA GLN A 759 -14.53 5.93 -17.72
C GLN A 759 -14.94 6.34 -16.30
N LYS A 760 -15.05 5.39 -15.36
CA LYS A 760 -15.58 5.62 -14.00
C LYS A 760 -14.69 5.09 -12.87
N GLY A 761 -13.62 4.38 -13.19
CA GLY A 761 -12.74 3.74 -12.20
C GLY A 761 -13.33 2.51 -11.52
N LEU A 762 -14.53 2.06 -11.90
CA LEU A 762 -15.18 0.92 -11.26
C LEU A 762 -14.46 -0.39 -11.58
N PRO A 763 -14.14 -1.23 -10.58
CA PRO A 763 -13.45 -2.49 -10.83
C PRO A 763 -14.34 -3.49 -11.57
N VAL A 764 -13.71 -4.36 -12.35
CA VAL A 764 -14.41 -5.45 -13.07
C VAL A 764 -14.96 -6.47 -12.08
N CYS A 765 -14.16 -6.88 -11.09
CA CYS A 765 -14.60 -7.75 -10.00
C CYS A 765 -14.93 -6.90 -8.77
N ARG A 766 -16.13 -7.08 -8.22
CA ARG A 766 -16.70 -6.15 -7.23
C ARG A 766 -17.06 -6.88 -5.95
N HIS A 767 -16.61 -6.33 -4.84
CA HIS A 767 -17.15 -6.72 -3.55
C HIS A 767 -18.63 -6.33 -3.51
N LEU A 768 -19.50 -7.20 -2.95
CA LEU A 768 -20.94 -6.96 -2.95
C LEU A 768 -21.33 -5.64 -2.25
N PHE A 769 -20.52 -5.17 -1.31
CA PHE A 769 -20.68 -3.87 -0.63
C PHE A 769 -20.90 -2.72 -1.62
N LEU A 770 -20.28 -2.75 -2.81
CA LEU A 770 -20.41 -1.69 -3.79
C LEU A 770 -21.84 -1.52 -4.32
N HIS A 771 -22.61 -2.61 -4.36
CA HIS A 771 -23.97 -2.64 -4.89
C HIS A 771 -25.04 -2.81 -3.80
N TYR A 772 -24.69 -3.37 -2.64
CA TYR A 772 -25.61 -3.60 -1.52
C TYR A 772 -25.06 -3.03 -0.21
N PRO A 773 -24.79 -1.70 -0.12
CA PRO A 773 -24.14 -1.08 1.03
C PRO A 773 -24.98 -1.05 2.31
N ASN A 774 -26.27 -1.38 2.23
CA ASN A 774 -27.19 -1.42 3.37
C ASN A 774 -27.40 -2.85 3.91
N ASP A 775 -26.80 -3.87 3.28
CA ASP A 775 -26.92 -5.26 3.71
C ASP A 775 -25.81 -5.61 4.71
N GLU A 776 -26.19 -5.75 5.99
CA GLU A 776 -25.28 -6.11 7.08
C GLU A 776 -24.53 -7.42 6.84
N HIS A 777 -25.14 -8.43 6.18
CA HIS A 777 -24.46 -9.69 5.89
C HIS A 777 -23.33 -9.51 4.87
N VAL A 778 -23.56 -8.69 3.85
CA VAL A 778 -22.57 -8.38 2.80
C VAL A 778 -21.29 -7.82 3.39
N HIS A 779 -21.39 -7.04 4.46
CA HIS A 779 -20.23 -6.46 5.12
C HIS A 779 -19.32 -7.48 5.82
N HIS A 780 -19.81 -8.69 6.09
CA HIS A 780 -19.03 -9.79 6.68
C HIS A 780 -18.39 -10.70 5.64
N LEU A 781 -18.73 -10.54 4.36
CA LEU A 781 -18.09 -11.25 3.28
C LEU A 781 -16.66 -10.73 3.06
N SER A 782 -15.78 -11.62 2.61
CA SER A 782 -14.40 -11.31 2.29
C SER A 782 -13.96 -11.95 0.98
N TYR A 783 -13.93 -13.28 0.93
CA TYR A 783 -13.49 -14.05 -0.24
C TYR A 783 -14.54 -15.05 -0.73
N GLN A 784 -15.66 -15.19 -0.01
CA GLN A 784 -16.65 -16.24 -0.23
C GLN A 784 -17.35 -16.10 -1.58
N GLN A 785 -17.58 -14.87 -2.04
CA GLN A 785 -18.24 -14.57 -3.30
C GLN A 785 -17.94 -13.14 -3.75
N PHE A 786 -18.07 -12.89 -5.05
CA PHE A 786 -17.92 -11.58 -5.65
C PHE A 786 -18.81 -11.44 -6.89
N LEU A 787 -19.00 -10.20 -7.34
CA LEU A 787 -19.68 -9.91 -8.59
C LEU A 787 -18.67 -9.68 -9.71
N VAL A 788 -19.00 -10.10 -10.94
CA VAL A 788 -18.35 -9.59 -12.15
C VAL A 788 -19.29 -8.56 -12.76
N GLY A 789 -18.86 -7.29 -12.69
CA GLY A 789 -19.72 -6.14 -12.94
C GLY A 789 -20.95 -6.16 -12.04
N SER A 790 -22.14 -6.03 -12.62
CA SER A 790 -23.44 -6.10 -11.94
C SER A 790 -24.24 -7.36 -12.26
N GLU A 791 -23.78 -8.16 -13.22
CA GLU A 791 -24.62 -9.17 -13.88
C GLU A 791 -24.30 -10.61 -13.48
N PHE A 792 -23.07 -10.90 -13.05
CA PHE A 792 -22.67 -12.24 -12.60
C PHE A 792 -22.38 -12.25 -11.12
N LEU A 793 -22.81 -13.32 -10.44
CA LEU A 793 -22.40 -13.66 -9.08
C LEU A 793 -21.55 -14.93 -9.13
N VAL A 794 -20.34 -14.87 -8.58
CA VAL A 794 -19.37 -15.98 -8.57
C VAL A 794 -19.10 -16.40 -7.14
N VAL A 795 -19.25 -17.69 -6.86
CA VAL A 795 -19.04 -18.29 -5.54
C VAL A 795 -17.97 -19.40 -5.67
N PRO A 796 -16.68 -19.04 -5.58
CA PRO A 796 -15.59 -19.97 -5.87
C PRO A 796 -15.44 -21.07 -4.82
N VAL A 797 -14.94 -22.24 -5.24
CA VAL A 797 -14.52 -23.30 -4.31
C VAL A 797 -13.08 -23.02 -3.86
N LEU A 798 -12.92 -22.61 -2.61
CA LEU A 798 -11.64 -22.14 -2.05
C LEU A 798 -11.06 -23.08 -0.98
N ASP A 799 -11.60 -24.28 -0.86
CA ASP A 799 -11.16 -25.29 0.10
C ASP A 799 -10.98 -26.65 -0.57
N LYS A 800 -9.91 -27.35 -0.19
CA LYS A 800 -9.56 -28.66 -0.72
C LYS A 800 -10.67 -29.69 -0.51
N GLY A 801 -10.95 -30.49 -1.54
CA GLY A 801 -11.89 -31.60 -1.52
C GLY A 801 -13.37 -31.20 -1.53
N LYS A 802 -13.68 -29.91 -1.59
CA LYS A 802 -15.07 -29.43 -1.57
C LYS A 802 -15.71 -29.52 -2.95
N LYS A 803 -16.99 -29.90 -2.95
CA LYS A 803 -17.85 -29.99 -4.14
C LYS A 803 -19.15 -29.20 -3.99
N LYS A 804 -19.30 -28.46 -2.90
CA LYS A 804 -20.42 -27.56 -2.64
C LYS A 804 -19.89 -26.29 -2.00
N VAL A 805 -20.57 -25.18 -2.27
CA VAL A 805 -20.31 -23.87 -1.65
C VAL A 805 -21.61 -23.32 -1.09
N LYS A 806 -21.48 -22.37 -0.16
CA LYS A 806 -22.61 -21.66 0.40
C LYS A 806 -22.69 -20.29 -0.29
N ALA A 807 -23.72 -20.08 -1.09
CA ALA A 807 -23.96 -18.84 -1.82
C ALA A 807 -24.94 -17.96 -1.04
N TYR A 808 -24.61 -16.69 -0.85
CA TYR A 808 -25.51 -15.70 -0.28
C TYR A 808 -26.16 -14.85 -1.37
N PHE A 809 -27.48 -14.67 -1.31
CA PHE A 809 -28.21 -13.80 -2.24
C PHE A 809 -28.61 -12.50 -1.51
N PRO A 810 -28.06 -11.34 -1.89
CA PRO A 810 -28.11 -10.14 -1.07
C PRO A 810 -29.50 -9.51 -0.93
N LEU A 811 -29.74 -8.89 0.23
CA LEU A 811 -30.86 -7.98 0.45
C LEU A 811 -30.72 -6.75 -0.45
N GLY A 812 -31.85 -6.23 -0.94
CA GLY A 812 -31.87 -5.07 -1.84
C GLY A 812 -31.65 -5.41 -3.32
N GLU A 813 -31.27 -6.65 -3.66
CA GLU A 813 -31.33 -7.11 -5.06
C GLU A 813 -32.79 -7.08 -5.56
N SER A 814 -33.02 -6.67 -6.81
CA SER A 814 -34.35 -6.66 -7.42
C SER A 814 -34.63 -7.93 -8.23
N SER A 815 -33.60 -8.54 -8.80
CA SER A 815 -33.69 -9.66 -9.73
C SER A 815 -33.49 -11.02 -9.05
N SER A 816 -34.00 -12.09 -9.67
CA SER A 816 -33.63 -13.46 -9.29
C SER A 816 -32.30 -13.85 -9.93
N TRP A 817 -31.60 -14.80 -9.32
CA TRP A 817 -30.35 -15.36 -9.83
C TRP A 817 -30.59 -16.73 -10.47
N LEU A 818 -30.06 -16.95 -11.67
CA LEU A 818 -30.12 -18.20 -12.41
C LEU A 818 -28.76 -18.91 -12.32
N HIS A 819 -28.73 -20.13 -11.77
CA HIS A 819 -27.53 -20.95 -11.73
C HIS A 819 -27.22 -21.53 -13.11
N ILE A 820 -26.08 -21.15 -13.70
CA ILE A 820 -25.82 -21.33 -15.14
C ILE A 820 -25.75 -22.78 -15.60
N TRP A 821 -25.37 -23.72 -14.72
CA TRP A 821 -25.22 -25.14 -15.08
C TRP A 821 -26.52 -25.93 -14.99
N THR A 822 -27.41 -25.53 -14.08
CA THR A 822 -28.62 -26.32 -13.76
C THR A 822 -29.92 -25.65 -14.20
N GLY A 823 -29.88 -24.35 -14.51
CA GLY A 823 -31.06 -23.53 -14.74
C GLY A 823 -31.92 -23.28 -13.48
N LYS A 824 -31.48 -23.71 -12.29
CA LYS A 824 -32.19 -23.45 -11.03
C LYS A 824 -32.24 -21.95 -10.75
N LEU A 825 -33.43 -21.47 -10.42
CA LEU A 825 -33.71 -20.09 -10.01
C LEU A 825 -33.59 -19.93 -8.48
N PHE A 826 -33.02 -18.81 -8.07
CA PHE A 826 -32.89 -18.37 -6.68
C PHE A 826 -33.52 -16.97 -6.57
N SER A 827 -34.76 -16.92 -6.07
CA SER A 827 -35.56 -15.69 -6.00
C SER A 827 -35.66 -15.10 -4.59
N GLU A 828 -35.40 -15.92 -3.56
CA GLU A 828 -35.36 -15.48 -2.18
C GLU A 828 -34.08 -14.67 -1.90
N LYS A 829 -34.20 -13.65 -1.04
CA LYS A 829 -33.16 -12.65 -0.76
C LYS A 829 -32.83 -12.64 0.73
N GLY A 830 -31.61 -12.25 1.07
CA GLY A 830 -31.11 -12.30 2.44
C GLY A 830 -30.89 -13.71 2.96
N ILE A 831 -30.74 -14.70 2.07
CA ILE A 831 -30.60 -16.11 2.42
C ILE A 831 -29.28 -16.67 1.91
N GLU A 832 -28.81 -17.72 2.59
CA GLU A 832 -27.67 -18.52 2.16
C GLU A 832 -28.15 -19.91 1.71
N GLU A 833 -27.66 -20.37 0.57
CA GLU A 833 -28.04 -21.66 -0.02
C GLU A 833 -26.81 -22.51 -0.36
N TRP A 834 -26.91 -23.82 -0.13
CA TRP A 834 -25.88 -24.76 -0.56
C TRP A 834 -26.04 -25.09 -2.04
N VAL A 835 -25.00 -24.84 -2.82
CA VAL A 835 -24.97 -25.07 -4.27
C VAL A 835 -23.87 -26.06 -4.62
N ASP A 836 -24.19 -27.01 -5.50
CA ASP A 836 -23.22 -27.95 -6.04
C ASP A 836 -22.21 -27.24 -6.95
N ALA A 837 -20.93 -27.47 -6.68
CA ALA A 837 -19.79 -26.93 -7.40
C ALA A 837 -18.68 -27.99 -7.56
N PRO A 838 -18.93 -29.12 -8.26
CA PRO A 838 -17.87 -30.05 -8.62
C PRO A 838 -16.83 -29.39 -9.55
N ILE A 839 -15.67 -30.02 -9.71
CA ILE A 839 -14.64 -29.54 -10.65
C ILE A 839 -15.25 -29.46 -12.06
N GLY A 840 -15.02 -28.35 -12.75
CA GLY A 840 -15.55 -28.04 -14.08
C GLY A 840 -16.87 -27.29 -14.10
N TYR A 841 -17.51 -27.13 -12.92
CA TYR A 841 -18.81 -26.48 -12.73
C TYR A 841 -18.80 -25.57 -11.49
N PRO A 842 -17.99 -24.48 -11.48
CA PRO A 842 -17.94 -23.55 -10.34
C PRO A 842 -19.30 -22.87 -10.15
N ALA A 843 -19.74 -22.61 -8.91
CA ALA A 843 -21.04 -21.98 -8.69
C ALA A 843 -21.06 -20.54 -9.21
N VAL A 844 -21.74 -20.34 -10.35
CA VAL A 844 -21.87 -19.06 -11.05
C VAL A 844 -23.34 -18.84 -11.38
N PHE A 845 -23.78 -17.59 -11.20
CA PHE A 845 -25.14 -17.17 -11.43
C PHE A 845 -25.17 -15.93 -12.30
N VAL A 846 -26.22 -15.82 -13.10
CA VAL A 846 -26.53 -14.61 -13.88
C VAL A 846 -27.90 -14.08 -13.48
N LYS A 847 -28.13 -12.77 -13.62
CA LYS A 847 -29.45 -12.19 -13.37
C LYS A 847 -30.47 -12.68 -14.40
N VAL A 848 -31.67 -13.02 -13.93
CA VAL A 848 -32.81 -13.37 -14.80
C VAL A 848 -33.26 -12.15 -15.60
N GLY A 849 -33.50 -12.34 -16.91
CA GLY A 849 -33.87 -11.26 -17.83
C GLY A 849 -32.71 -10.35 -18.24
N SER A 850 -31.48 -10.68 -17.83
CA SER A 850 -30.28 -9.98 -18.27
C SER A 850 -29.89 -10.41 -19.67
N LEU A 851 -29.87 -9.48 -20.62
CA LEU A 851 -29.33 -9.72 -21.96
C LEU A 851 -27.87 -10.19 -21.90
N ILE A 852 -27.10 -9.70 -20.91
CA ILE A 852 -25.72 -10.13 -20.69
C ILE A 852 -25.68 -11.60 -20.24
N GLY A 853 -26.54 -11.99 -19.30
CA GLY A 853 -26.69 -13.38 -18.88
C GLY A 853 -27.08 -14.31 -20.04
N GLU A 854 -28.09 -13.94 -20.82
CA GLU A 854 -28.55 -14.71 -21.98
C GLU A 854 -27.48 -14.85 -23.06
N THR A 855 -26.79 -13.75 -23.40
CA THR A 855 -25.69 -13.77 -24.38
C THR A 855 -24.55 -14.68 -23.92
N PHE A 856 -24.21 -14.66 -22.63
CA PHE A 856 -23.19 -15.53 -22.06
C PHE A 856 -23.58 -17.01 -22.16
N LEU A 857 -24.81 -17.37 -21.80
CA LEU A 857 -25.30 -18.75 -21.90
C LEU A 857 -25.29 -19.26 -23.36
N ASN A 858 -25.72 -18.43 -24.31
CA ASN A 858 -25.65 -18.75 -25.74
C ASN A 858 -24.20 -18.97 -26.20
N ASN A 859 -23.26 -18.14 -25.75
CA ASN A 859 -21.85 -18.32 -26.07
C ASN A 859 -21.30 -19.62 -25.48
N LEU A 860 -21.69 -19.99 -24.26
CA LEU A 860 -21.30 -21.28 -23.68
C LEU A 860 -21.79 -22.48 -24.50
N VAL A 861 -23.02 -22.42 -25.04
CA VAL A 861 -23.53 -23.42 -25.99
C VAL A 861 -22.68 -23.44 -27.27
N ASN A 862 -22.37 -22.28 -27.84
CA ASN A 862 -21.53 -22.18 -29.04
C ASN A 862 -20.11 -22.73 -28.84
N PHE A 863 -19.56 -22.61 -27.63
CA PHE A 863 -18.27 -23.20 -27.26
C PHE A 863 -18.36 -24.70 -26.88
N GLY A 864 -19.56 -25.31 -26.93
CA GLY A 864 -19.79 -26.70 -26.55
C GLY A 864 -19.60 -26.98 -25.06
N ILE A 865 -19.84 -25.99 -24.19
CA ILE A 865 -19.68 -26.08 -22.75
C ILE A 865 -20.96 -26.51 -22.04
N LEU A 866 -22.11 -26.00 -22.52
CA LEU A 866 -23.47 -26.31 -22.06
C LEU A 866 -24.20 -27.25 -23.02
#